data_AF-A0A811M859-F1
#
_entry.id   AF-A0A811M859-F1
#
_cell.length_a   1.000
_cell.length_b   1.000
_cell.length_c   1.000
_cell.angle_alpha   90.00
_cell.angle_beta   90.00
_cell.angle_gamma   90.00
#
_symmetry.space_group_name_H-M   'P 1'
#
loop_
_entity.id
_entity.type
_entity.pdbx_description
1 polymer ?
#
loop_
_entity_poly.entity_id
_entity_poly.type
_entity_poly.pdbx_seq_one_letter_code
_entity_poly.pdbx_strand_id
1 'polypeptide(L)'
;MEELQKDSGQPSNGSDSEPEAMELDDNGAGKSHSMDRNRDSPIDVDEGQSSMDVDIKGKSSLNDDVNGKSSSEPCSNAPIDMSVESREKFCKEASRSFFDEVGLISHQINSYNEFVSHGLQELFDSLGEVIVEPAMILQRKDQVYSLEKSDKSKTGNYGFVQKRDFMNETHWIFIGLLPVMVKSNLCLLHSLKESECLFDVGGYFLVKGMEKVFIAQEQRCLKRLWISDRPCWIISFMSEMKSRRIYIKLVESTRNEDFSGSKIISISFLYATMPIWLLFFALGISSDKEAFDVIDMQDYKARQYVDELVKSSRFPPAESFDDYIARFLFADISGNRNKALFLGYMVKCLLMAFTGKRKCDNKDDFRNKRLDLPGELLGRELRAHLRLAERRMVKAIQRDLNSDRELQDLERYIDASIVTNGLNRAFSTGSWCHPYKRAERCSGIVATLRRTNPLQMMSDLRKTRQRVAYAGKAGDARYPNPSYWGKLCFMSTPDGENCGLVKNLAVTTIVSSRVVQPLIESFVSCGMSKLNDIPTEHIQRMDKIFLNGNWVGSCKDSASFVFRLRCMRRSNLIDPQVEIKRDKHHKEVRTPCLGDKFSSMHGQKGVVGFLESQENFPFTHKGIVPDIVINPHAFPTRQTPGQLLEAALGKGIACKGTMRYATPFTTASVDVIAEQLHRAGYSRWGAENVLSGRTGERMQSLVFMGPTFYQRLIHMSEDKVKFRNTGPVHPLTRQPVADRKRFGGVKFGEMERDCLLAHGSAANLHEHLFMLSDFSQMHICQTCERVANSSENIVRINVPYGAKLLYQELFSMGICLKFDTEVC
;
A
#
# COMPACT_ATOMS: atom_id res chain seq x y z
N MET A 1 66.13 -15.33 22.49
CA MET A 1 66.41 -16.75 22.18
C MET A 1 65.44 -17.15 21.09
N GLU A 2 65.96 -17.60 19.95
CA GLU A 2 65.50 -18.72 19.08
C GLU A 2 64.00 -19.04 18.97
N GLU A 3 63.36 -19.28 17.81
CA GLU A 3 63.75 -19.46 16.38
C GLU A 3 62.55 -18.99 15.49
N LEU A 4 62.69 -18.35 14.30
CA LEU A 4 62.98 -18.90 12.95
C LEU A 4 61.91 -19.91 12.44
N GLN A 5 61.32 -19.86 11.23
CA GLN A 5 61.75 -19.38 9.90
C GLN A 5 60.55 -18.98 8.95
N LYS A 6 60.75 -17.91 8.13
CA LYS A 6 60.66 -17.79 6.63
C LYS A 6 59.40 -18.25 5.84
N ASP A 7 59.11 -17.85 4.59
CA ASP A 7 59.48 -16.77 3.61
C ASP A 7 58.50 -16.94 2.41
N SER A 8 58.27 -16.05 1.43
CA SER A 8 58.25 -14.58 1.29
C SER A 8 57.64 -14.23 -0.10
N GLY A 9 57.21 -12.98 -0.40
CA GLY A 9 56.71 -12.62 -1.76
C GLY A 9 56.13 -11.21 -1.91
N GLN A 10 56.78 -10.35 -2.72
CA GLN A 10 56.39 -8.95 -2.99
C GLN A 10 55.31 -8.81 -4.09
N PRO A 11 54.78 -7.58 -4.29
CA PRO A 11 55.03 -6.94 -5.59
C PRO A 11 55.55 -5.49 -5.50
N SER A 12 55.97 -4.96 -6.65
CA SER A 12 56.80 -3.76 -6.84
C SER A 12 56.03 -2.48 -7.22
N ASN A 13 56.70 -1.33 -7.12
CA ASN A 13 56.25 0.00 -7.57
C ASN A 13 55.85 0.05 -9.06
N GLY A 14 54.91 0.96 -9.39
CA GLY A 14 54.58 1.33 -10.77
C GLY A 14 53.58 2.48 -10.88
N SER A 15 54.11 3.71 -11.03
CA SER A 15 53.55 4.92 -11.69
C SER A 15 52.05 5.27 -11.62
N ASP A 16 51.79 6.53 -11.25
CA ASP A 16 50.53 7.25 -11.51
C ASP A 16 50.10 7.20 -12.99
N SER A 17 48.78 7.10 -13.23
CA SER A 17 48.14 7.58 -14.46
C SER A 17 46.64 7.82 -14.22
N GLU A 18 46.18 9.01 -14.58
CA GLU A 18 44.76 9.35 -14.65
C GLU A 18 44.09 8.65 -15.86
N PRO A 19 42.77 8.36 -15.82
CA PRO A 19 41.98 8.19 -17.01
C PRO A 19 41.22 9.48 -17.34
N GLU A 20 41.47 10.00 -18.54
CA GLU A 20 40.95 11.27 -19.06
C GLU A 20 39.43 11.29 -19.31
N ALA A 21 38.90 12.50 -19.52
CA ALA A 21 37.54 12.70 -20.00
C ALA A 21 37.39 12.17 -21.44
N MET A 22 36.28 11.47 -21.70
CA MET A 22 35.95 10.99 -23.04
C MET A 22 35.13 12.07 -23.78
N GLU A 23 35.78 12.80 -24.68
CA GLU A 23 35.12 13.75 -25.58
C GLU A 23 34.22 13.01 -26.60
N LEU A 24 33.22 13.73 -27.11
CA LEU A 24 32.30 13.25 -28.14
C LEU A 24 32.73 13.81 -29.49
N ASP A 25 33.26 12.96 -30.37
CA ASP A 25 33.55 13.32 -31.75
C ASP A 25 32.27 13.32 -32.62
N ASP A 26 32.24 14.25 -33.58
CA ASP A 26 31.12 14.54 -34.47
C ASP A 26 31.52 14.34 -35.96
N ASN A 27 30.53 14.23 -36.87
CA ASN A 27 30.63 13.89 -38.30
C ASN A 27 30.93 12.39 -38.60
N GLY A 28 30.47 11.72 -39.67
CA GLY A 28 29.61 12.05 -40.82
C GLY A 28 29.82 11.01 -41.95
N ALA A 29 29.02 10.85 -43.03
CA ALA A 29 27.69 11.35 -43.37
C ALA A 29 27.13 10.58 -44.61
N GLY A 30 25.79 10.52 -44.80
CA GLY A 30 25.13 10.03 -46.03
C GLY A 30 24.27 8.75 -45.86
N LYS A 31 23.14 8.55 -46.56
CA LYS A 31 22.47 9.33 -47.63
C LYS A 31 20.94 9.27 -47.46
N SER A 32 20.22 10.31 -47.88
CA SER A 32 18.78 10.22 -48.18
C SER A 32 18.47 10.95 -49.49
N HIS A 33 17.47 10.47 -50.24
CA HIS A 33 17.15 10.94 -51.59
C HIS A 33 16.26 12.19 -51.59
N SER A 34 16.47 13.04 -52.60
CA SER A 34 15.70 14.26 -52.87
C SER A 34 14.55 14.05 -53.88
N MET A 35 13.55 14.91 -53.80
CA MET A 35 12.84 15.64 -54.90
C MET A 35 11.52 16.19 -54.32
N ASP A 36 11.41 17.49 -54.03
CA ASP A 36 11.13 18.62 -54.95
C ASP A 36 9.63 18.87 -55.20
N ARG A 37 9.13 20.05 -54.78
CA ARG A 37 8.65 21.10 -55.71
C ARG A 37 8.23 22.41 -55.02
N ASN A 38 8.46 23.49 -55.76
CA ASN A 38 8.41 24.91 -55.43
C ASN A 38 7.03 25.55 -55.19
N ARG A 39 7.05 26.66 -54.42
CA ARG A 39 6.43 27.99 -54.61
C ARG A 39 4.97 28.11 -55.10
N ASP A 40 4.17 28.93 -54.41
CA ASP A 40 3.93 30.33 -54.85
C ASP A 40 3.27 31.22 -53.76
N SER A 41 3.28 32.53 -54.01
CA SER A 41 2.93 33.66 -53.11
C SER A 41 1.42 33.97 -52.99
N PRO A 42 0.99 34.85 -52.06
CA PRO A 42 -0.42 35.01 -51.68
C PRO A 42 -1.21 36.01 -52.54
N ILE A 43 -2.54 35.93 -52.41
CA ILE A 43 -3.49 36.97 -52.82
C ILE A 43 -4.37 37.29 -51.60
N ASP A 44 -4.24 38.49 -51.06
CA ASP A 44 -5.20 39.08 -50.13
C ASP A 44 -6.38 39.70 -50.90
N VAL A 45 -7.58 39.66 -50.32
CA VAL A 45 -8.75 40.44 -50.77
C VAL A 45 -9.42 41.06 -49.54
N ASP A 46 -9.85 42.31 -49.70
CA ASP A 46 -10.06 43.29 -48.64
C ASP A 46 -11.41 43.26 -47.90
N GLU A 47 -11.41 43.97 -46.77
CA GLU A 47 -12.45 44.72 -46.02
C GLU A 47 -13.97 44.64 -46.34
N GLY A 48 -14.78 44.90 -45.28
CA GLY A 48 -16.18 45.37 -45.40
C GLY A 48 -17.15 44.73 -44.37
N GLN A 49 -17.21 45.19 -43.11
CA GLN A 49 -18.05 46.28 -42.56
C GLN A 49 -19.52 45.96 -42.21
N SER A 50 -19.84 46.15 -40.91
CA SER A 50 -21.16 46.60 -40.38
C SER A 50 -22.34 45.58 -40.43
N SER A 51 -23.42 45.64 -39.64
CA SER A 51 -23.87 46.56 -38.57
C SER A 51 -24.91 45.86 -37.62
N MET A 52 -25.16 46.47 -36.45
CA MET A 52 -26.46 46.77 -35.77
C MET A 52 -27.73 45.91 -36.09
N ASP A 53 -28.70 45.64 -35.20
CA ASP A 53 -28.97 46.15 -33.83
C ASP A 53 -30.09 45.36 -33.07
N VAL A 54 -30.28 45.71 -31.78
CA VAL A 54 -31.56 45.73 -31.00
C VAL A 54 -32.33 44.41 -30.68
N ASP A 55 -32.11 43.92 -29.45
CA ASP A 55 -33.03 43.96 -28.28
C ASP A 55 -34.57 43.79 -28.44
N ILE A 56 -35.21 42.97 -27.57
CA ILE A 56 -36.33 43.35 -26.65
C ILE A 56 -37.00 42.15 -25.92
N LYS A 57 -37.17 42.38 -24.61
CA LYS A 57 -37.84 41.66 -23.50
C LYS A 57 -39.18 40.91 -23.74
N GLY A 58 -39.42 39.88 -22.92
CA GLY A 58 -40.74 39.34 -22.55
C GLY A 58 -40.72 38.55 -21.22
N LYS A 59 -41.80 38.57 -20.40
CA LYS A 59 -41.87 38.01 -19.03
C LYS A 59 -43.06 37.05 -18.83
N SER A 60 -42.99 36.20 -17.77
CA SER A 60 -44.09 35.47 -17.07
C SER A 60 -44.83 34.36 -17.87
N SER A 61 -45.39 33.29 -17.28
CA SER A 61 -45.54 32.85 -15.86
C SER A 61 -45.91 31.34 -15.74
N LEU A 62 -45.61 30.73 -14.58
CA LEU A 62 -46.32 29.62 -13.86
C LEU A 62 -47.55 28.99 -14.56
N ASN A 63 -47.68 27.66 -14.77
CA ASN A 63 -47.68 26.54 -13.80
C ASN A 63 -47.69 25.15 -14.51
N ASP A 64 -47.35 24.10 -13.75
CA ASP A 64 -47.77 22.67 -13.80
C ASP A 64 -48.19 22.01 -15.15
N ASP A 65 -47.51 20.92 -15.57
CA ASP A 65 -48.00 19.56 -15.25
C ASP A 65 -47.03 18.41 -15.63
N VAL A 66 -47.28 17.23 -15.07
CA VAL A 66 -46.50 16.00 -15.27
C VAL A 66 -46.79 15.33 -16.62
N ASN A 67 -45.76 15.06 -17.43
CA ASN A 67 -45.77 13.86 -18.30
C ASN A 67 -44.37 13.50 -18.84
N GLY A 68 -43.96 12.24 -18.65
CA GLY A 68 -42.72 11.72 -19.22
C GLY A 68 -42.88 11.37 -20.70
N LYS A 69 -42.03 11.93 -21.56
CA LYS A 69 -41.81 11.42 -22.93
C LYS A 69 -40.32 11.34 -23.22
N SER A 70 -39.88 10.13 -23.55
CA SER A 70 -38.56 9.87 -24.14
C SER A 70 -38.52 10.36 -25.59
N SER A 71 -37.98 11.56 -25.81
CA SER A 71 -37.63 12.05 -27.15
C SER A 71 -36.12 11.99 -27.36
N SER A 72 -35.67 10.96 -28.06
CA SER A 72 -34.30 10.89 -28.58
C SER A 72 -34.15 11.86 -29.75
N GLU A 73 -33.80 13.11 -29.46
CA GLU A 73 -33.37 14.04 -30.52
C GLU A 73 -31.93 13.69 -30.96
N PRO A 74 -31.65 13.68 -32.28
CA PRO A 74 -30.28 13.49 -32.75
C PRO A 74 -29.45 14.71 -32.35
N CYS A 75 -28.35 14.47 -31.64
CA CYS A 75 -27.42 15.53 -31.24
C CYS A 75 -27.00 16.35 -32.47
N SER A 76 -27.40 17.61 -32.52
CA SER A 76 -27.03 18.53 -33.59
C SER A 76 -25.51 18.65 -33.63
N ASN A 77 -24.88 18.24 -34.72
CA ASN A 77 -23.44 18.39 -34.96
C ASN A 77 -23.09 19.88 -35.16
N ALA A 78 -23.11 20.66 -34.08
CA ALA A 78 -22.33 21.88 -34.00
C ALA A 78 -20.85 21.50 -34.19
N PRO A 79 -20.08 22.21 -35.03
CA PRO A 79 -18.66 21.94 -35.18
C PRO A 79 -17.98 22.14 -33.83
N ILE A 80 -17.42 21.07 -33.27
CA ILE A 80 -16.68 21.13 -32.00
C ILE A 80 -15.45 21.99 -32.25
N ASP A 81 -15.40 23.16 -31.61
CA ASP A 81 -14.19 23.98 -31.63
C ASP A 81 -13.04 23.23 -30.95
N MET A 82 -12.07 22.81 -31.77
CA MET A 82 -10.88 22.08 -31.35
C MET A 82 -9.71 23.00 -30.97
N SER A 83 -9.95 24.31 -30.81
CA SER A 83 -8.99 25.26 -30.27
C SER A 83 -8.41 24.79 -28.92
N VAL A 84 -7.19 25.23 -28.63
CA VAL A 84 -6.49 24.89 -27.38
C VAL A 84 -7.28 25.38 -26.16
N GLU A 85 -7.92 26.55 -26.26
CA GLU A 85 -8.70 27.16 -25.19
C GLU A 85 -9.99 26.38 -24.89
N SER A 86 -10.75 26.00 -25.92
CA SER A 86 -11.96 25.18 -25.78
C SER A 86 -11.63 23.80 -25.19
N ARG A 87 -10.51 23.20 -25.59
CA ARG A 87 -10.01 21.94 -25.00
C ARG A 87 -9.60 22.09 -23.55
N GLU A 88 -8.91 23.17 -23.18
CA GLU A 88 -8.55 23.44 -21.78
C GLU A 88 -9.79 23.65 -20.89
N LYS A 89 -10.78 24.40 -21.38
CA LYS A 89 -12.04 24.65 -20.67
C LYS A 89 -12.81 23.34 -20.43
N PHE A 90 -13.01 22.55 -21.49
CA PHE A 90 -13.64 21.24 -21.40
C PHE A 90 -12.94 20.32 -20.39
N CYS A 91 -11.61 20.23 -20.44
CA CYS A 91 -10.84 19.42 -19.50
C CYS A 91 -11.00 19.88 -18.04
N LYS A 92 -11.08 21.20 -17.77
CA LYS A 92 -11.30 21.74 -16.42
C LYS A 92 -12.72 21.42 -15.92
N GLU A 93 -13.74 21.58 -16.75
CA GLU A 93 -15.14 21.30 -16.41
C GLU A 93 -15.36 19.79 -16.19
N ALA A 94 -14.87 18.93 -17.09
CA ALA A 94 -14.90 17.48 -16.91
C ALA A 94 -14.14 17.01 -15.65
N SER A 95 -13.03 17.68 -15.30
CA SER A 95 -12.28 17.36 -14.07
C SER A 95 -13.02 17.76 -12.80
N ARG A 96 -13.73 18.89 -12.79
CA ARG A 96 -14.62 19.28 -11.67
C ARG A 96 -15.74 18.26 -11.50
N SER A 97 -16.51 18.03 -12.57
CA SER A 97 -17.60 17.04 -12.58
C SER A 97 -17.14 15.66 -12.10
N PHE A 98 -15.91 15.23 -12.41
CA PHE A 98 -15.34 13.98 -11.91
C PHE A 98 -15.05 13.97 -10.41
N PHE A 99 -14.56 15.08 -9.83
CA PHE A 99 -14.28 15.16 -8.39
C PHE A 99 -15.51 15.40 -7.55
N ASP A 100 -16.47 16.12 -8.13
CA ASP A 100 -17.82 16.17 -7.62
C ASP A 100 -18.38 14.74 -7.62
N GLU A 101 -18.32 14.01 -8.75
CA GLU A 101 -18.83 12.63 -8.87
C GLU A 101 -18.23 11.65 -7.86
N VAL A 102 -16.93 11.43 -7.98
CA VAL A 102 -16.26 10.29 -7.37
C VAL A 102 -15.88 10.59 -5.92
N GLY A 103 -15.78 11.87 -5.57
CA GLY A 103 -15.07 12.30 -4.37
C GLY A 103 -13.59 11.87 -4.39
N LEU A 104 -12.86 12.24 -3.34
CA LEU A 104 -11.42 11.95 -3.27
C LEU A 104 -11.06 10.64 -2.53
N ILE A 105 -11.96 10.10 -1.70
CA ILE A 105 -11.71 8.97 -0.76
C ILE A 105 -12.68 7.78 -0.97
N SER A 106 -13.52 7.82 -2.01
CA SER A 106 -14.54 6.79 -2.27
C SER A 106 -14.02 5.35 -2.32
N HIS A 107 -12.75 5.13 -2.70
CA HIS A 107 -12.13 3.79 -2.66
C HIS A 107 -12.13 3.17 -1.25
N GLN A 108 -11.96 3.95 -0.17
CA GLN A 108 -12.03 3.44 1.21
C GLN A 108 -13.47 3.11 1.61
N ILE A 109 -14.38 4.06 1.35
CA ILE A 109 -15.78 4.00 1.80
C ILE A 109 -16.55 2.93 1.02
N ASN A 110 -16.40 2.86 -0.30
CA ASN A 110 -17.07 1.89 -1.16
C ASN A 110 -16.63 0.46 -0.82
N SER A 111 -15.34 0.22 -0.60
CA SER A 111 -14.82 -1.09 -0.17
C SER A 111 -15.37 -1.54 1.19
N TYR A 112 -15.54 -0.61 2.13
CA TYR A 112 -16.18 -0.92 3.42
C TYR A 112 -17.68 -1.20 3.27
N ASN A 113 -18.41 -0.36 2.51
CA ASN A 113 -19.83 -0.54 2.25
C ASN A 113 -20.13 -1.88 1.56
N GLU A 114 -19.35 -2.25 0.55
CA GLU A 114 -19.42 -3.52 -0.17
C GLU A 114 -19.14 -4.72 0.74
N PHE A 115 -18.14 -4.60 1.62
CA PHE A 115 -17.87 -5.62 2.63
C PHE A 115 -19.04 -5.77 3.62
N VAL A 116 -19.65 -4.66 4.04
CA VAL A 116 -20.83 -4.72 4.92
C VAL A 116 -22.03 -5.35 4.24
N SER A 117 -22.34 -4.96 2.99
CA SER A 117 -23.57 -5.40 2.30
C SER A 117 -23.51 -6.83 1.78
N HIS A 118 -22.33 -7.31 1.37
CA HIS A 118 -22.16 -8.65 0.78
C HIS A 118 -21.04 -9.44 1.44
N GLY A 119 -19.88 -8.82 1.67
CA GLY A 119 -18.67 -9.51 2.17
C GLY A 119 -18.80 -10.11 3.58
N LEU A 120 -19.68 -9.58 4.44
CA LEU A 120 -20.00 -10.14 5.75
C LEU A 120 -20.77 -11.45 5.62
N GLN A 121 -21.79 -11.50 4.75
CA GLN A 121 -22.55 -12.73 4.52
C GLN A 121 -21.67 -13.80 3.86
N GLU A 122 -20.95 -13.46 2.77
CA GLU A 122 -19.96 -14.35 2.15
C GLU A 122 -18.94 -14.90 3.17
N LEU A 123 -18.57 -14.10 4.17
CA LEU A 123 -17.63 -14.52 5.21
C LEU A 123 -18.25 -15.59 6.12
N PHE A 124 -19.47 -15.38 6.62
CA PHE A 124 -20.18 -16.36 7.45
C PHE A 124 -20.50 -17.64 6.68
N ASP A 125 -21.01 -17.53 5.45
CA ASP A 125 -21.27 -18.67 4.56
C ASP A 125 -19.99 -19.51 4.34
N SER A 126 -18.83 -18.84 4.22
CA SER A 126 -17.53 -19.51 4.08
C SER A 126 -16.96 -20.16 5.35
N LEU A 127 -17.64 -20.02 6.50
CA LEU A 127 -17.31 -20.80 7.69
C LEU A 127 -17.84 -22.24 7.58
N GLY A 128 -19.05 -22.39 7.01
CA GLY A 128 -19.76 -23.65 6.86
C GLY A 128 -20.43 -24.14 8.16
N GLU A 129 -21.08 -25.29 8.09
CA GLU A 129 -21.63 -25.97 9.25
C GLU A 129 -20.52 -26.49 10.17
N VAL A 130 -20.79 -26.47 11.48
CA VAL A 130 -19.84 -26.89 12.52
C VAL A 130 -20.36 -28.16 13.19
N ILE A 131 -19.90 -29.31 12.72
CA ILE A 131 -20.22 -30.61 13.30
C ILE A 131 -19.35 -30.83 14.55
N VAL A 132 -19.98 -31.18 15.67
CA VAL A 132 -19.31 -31.44 16.95
C VAL A 132 -19.60 -32.87 17.41
N GLU A 133 -18.61 -33.74 17.25
CA GLU A 133 -18.69 -35.13 17.70
C GLU A 133 -18.11 -35.31 19.12
N PRO A 134 -18.71 -36.19 19.97
CA PRO A 134 -18.15 -36.58 21.25
C PRO A 134 -16.91 -37.46 21.07
N ALA A 135 -16.00 -37.44 22.05
CA ALA A 135 -14.65 -37.99 21.87
C ALA A 135 -14.55 -39.53 22.04
N MET A 136 -15.62 -40.23 22.39
CA MET A 136 -15.61 -41.68 22.60
C MET A 136 -16.25 -42.46 21.44
N ILE A 137 -15.43 -42.88 20.48
CA ILE A 137 -15.66 -44.13 19.75
C ILE A 137 -14.76 -45.20 20.38
N LEU A 138 -15.24 -45.78 21.48
CA LEU A 138 -14.73 -47.06 21.96
C LEU A 138 -15.63 -48.13 21.35
N GLN A 139 -15.08 -49.01 20.52
CA GLN A 139 -15.83 -50.11 19.92
C GLN A 139 -16.33 -51.06 21.03
N ARG A 140 -17.55 -50.81 21.51
CA ARG A 140 -18.41 -51.85 22.07
C ARG A 140 -19.61 -51.99 21.15
N LYS A 141 -19.76 -53.20 20.60
CA LYS A 141 -21.10 -53.72 20.35
C LYS A 141 -21.87 -53.71 21.67
N ASP A 142 -23.18 -53.59 21.56
CA ASP A 142 -24.17 -53.59 22.64
C ASP A 142 -24.40 -52.21 23.31
N GLN A 143 -25.39 -51.52 22.73
CA GLN A 143 -26.46 -50.77 23.41
C GLN A 143 -26.05 -49.89 24.62
N VAL A 144 -25.80 -48.60 24.36
CA VAL A 144 -25.78 -47.58 25.41
C VAL A 144 -27.23 -47.18 25.75
N TYR A 145 -27.76 -47.76 26.82
CA TYR A 145 -28.98 -47.27 27.48
C TYR A 145 -28.63 -46.19 28.50
N SER A 146 -29.22 -44.99 28.38
CA SER A 146 -29.36 -44.08 29.52
C SER A 146 -30.62 -44.48 30.31
N LEU A 147 -30.44 -44.71 31.60
CA LEU A 147 -31.52 -45.17 32.47
C LEU A 147 -32.05 -43.98 33.29
N GLU A 148 -33.20 -43.42 32.90
CA GLU A 148 -33.91 -42.51 33.80
C GLU A 148 -34.38 -43.30 35.03
N LYS A 149 -34.07 -42.80 36.23
CA LYS A 149 -34.65 -43.30 37.47
C LYS A 149 -36.11 -42.86 37.55
N SER A 150 -37.03 -43.71 37.09
CA SER A 150 -38.41 -43.64 37.52
C SER A 150 -38.57 -44.26 38.92
N ASP A 151 -39.40 -43.63 39.76
CA ASP A 151 -39.70 -44.15 41.08
C ASP A 151 -40.47 -45.47 40.97
N LYS A 152 -39.95 -46.48 41.66
CA LYS A 152 -40.15 -47.90 41.34
C LYS A 152 -41.50 -48.52 41.79
N SER A 153 -42.60 -47.76 41.77
CA SER A 153 -43.82 -48.14 42.50
C SER A 153 -45.17 -48.09 41.76
N LYS A 154 -45.36 -47.34 40.66
CA LYS A 154 -46.68 -47.26 39.98
C LYS A 154 -46.56 -47.20 38.45
N THR A 155 -47.59 -47.75 37.78
CA THR A 155 -47.81 -47.84 36.32
C THR A 155 -46.73 -48.59 35.52
N GLY A 156 -46.93 -49.90 35.33
CA GLY A 156 -46.17 -50.70 34.37
C GLY A 156 -46.64 -50.47 32.94
N ASN A 157 -46.10 -49.44 32.28
CA ASN A 157 -46.25 -49.21 30.84
C ASN A 157 -44.89 -48.82 30.25
N TYR A 158 -44.52 -49.41 29.10
CA TYR A 158 -43.29 -49.06 28.41
C TYR A 158 -43.46 -47.71 27.71
N GLY A 159 -42.72 -46.70 28.17
CA GLY A 159 -42.68 -45.38 27.54
C GLY A 159 -41.99 -45.41 26.17
N PHE A 160 -42.57 -44.73 25.19
CA PHE A 160 -41.94 -44.54 23.88
C PHE A 160 -40.69 -43.65 24.02
N VAL A 161 -39.57 -44.10 23.45
CA VAL A 161 -38.34 -43.31 23.37
C VAL A 161 -38.55 -42.19 22.35
N GLN A 162 -38.75 -40.96 22.83
CA GLN A 162 -38.85 -39.80 21.96
C GLN A 162 -37.45 -39.33 21.59
N LYS A 163 -37.10 -39.47 20.31
CA LYS A 163 -35.94 -38.81 19.73
C LYS A 163 -36.16 -37.30 19.86
N ARG A 164 -35.33 -36.59 20.63
CA ARG A 164 -35.30 -35.11 20.57
C ARG A 164 -34.62 -34.72 19.26
N ASP A 165 -35.39 -34.68 18.19
CA ASP A 165 -35.01 -33.93 17.00
C ASP A 165 -34.93 -32.45 17.43
N PHE A 166 -33.71 -31.93 17.58
CA PHE A 166 -33.51 -30.53 17.93
C PHE A 166 -34.07 -29.65 16.81
N MET A 167 -34.95 -28.73 17.19
CA MET A 167 -35.70 -27.85 16.29
C MET A 167 -34.80 -27.14 15.26
N ASN A 168 -35.29 -27.04 14.02
CA ASN A 168 -34.74 -26.13 13.00
C ASN A 168 -35.13 -24.65 13.32
N GLU A 169 -34.87 -24.20 14.55
CA GLU A 169 -35.22 -22.86 15.03
C GLU A 169 -34.05 -21.89 14.86
N THR A 170 -34.28 -20.82 14.11
CA THR A 170 -33.30 -19.76 13.89
C THR A 170 -33.23 -18.83 15.10
N HIS A 171 -32.06 -18.76 15.73
CA HIS A 171 -31.81 -17.96 16.92
C HIS A 171 -30.97 -16.71 16.60
N TRP A 172 -31.40 -15.55 17.10
CA TRP A 172 -30.62 -14.32 17.03
C TRP A 172 -29.57 -14.29 18.14
N ILE A 173 -28.28 -14.37 17.77
CA ILE A 173 -27.19 -14.44 18.75
C ILE A 173 -26.21 -13.29 18.54
N PHE A 174 -25.79 -12.67 19.64
CA PHE A 174 -24.80 -11.62 19.64
C PHE A 174 -23.37 -12.17 19.49
N ILE A 175 -22.74 -11.95 18.33
CA ILE A 175 -21.40 -12.47 18.01
C ILE A 175 -20.28 -11.44 18.31
N GLY A 176 -20.62 -10.16 18.47
CA GLY A 176 -19.70 -9.08 18.85
C GLY A 176 -19.96 -7.75 18.14
N LEU A 177 -19.16 -6.73 18.47
CA LEU A 177 -19.26 -5.39 17.87
C LEU A 177 -18.25 -5.21 16.72
N LEU A 178 -18.74 -4.72 15.58
CA LEU A 178 -17.93 -4.32 14.43
C LEU A 178 -17.76 -2.78 14.43
N PRO A 179 -16.53 -2.24 14.32
CA PRO A 179 -16.34 -0.80 14.16
C PRO A 179 -16.99 -0.27 12.86
N VAL A 180 -17.72 0.84 12.97
CA VAL A 180 -18.35 1.53 11.83
C VAL A 180 -17.42 2.59 11.26
N MET A 181 -17.28 2.63 9.93
CA MET A 181 -16.51 3.67 9.25
C MET A 181 -17.33 4.98 9.15
N VAL A 182 -16.70 6.12 9.41
CA VAL A 182 -17.32 7.45 9.31
C VAL A 182 -17.69 7.75 7.85
N LYS A 183 -18.93 8.24 7.65
CA LYS A 183 -19.62 8.48 6.35
C LYS A 183 -19.87 7.22 5.48
N SER A 184 -19.71 6.01 6.03
CA SER A 184 -20.24 4.78 5.41
C SER A 184 -21.76 4.68 5.51
N ASN A 185 -22.40 3.77 4.76
CA ASN A 185 -23.87 3.65 4.72
C ASN A 185 -24.50 3.25 6.07
N LEU A 186 -23.73 2.65 6.99
CA LEU A 186 -24.14 2.36 8.37
C LEU A 186 -23.93 3.54 9.33
N CYS A 187 -23.25 4.60 8.90
CA CYS A 187 -22.94 5.75 9.73
C CYS A 187 -24.11 6.74 9.72
N LEU A 188 -24.53 7.20 10.90
CA LEU A 188 -25.56 8.24 11.05
C LEU A 188 -25.23 9.53 10.27
N LEU A 189 -23.95 9.80 10.01
CA LEU A 189 -23.48 10.96 9.24
C LEU A 189 -23.59 10.81 7.71
N HIS A 190 -24.14 9.71 7.20
CA HIS A 190 -24.29 9.46 5.76
C HIS A 190 -25.49 10.22 5.16
N SER A 191 -26.62 10.28 5.87
CA SER A 191 -27.85 10.96 5.43
C SER A 191 -27.90 12.45 5.76
N LEU A 192 -26.94 12.95 6.54
CA LEU A 192 -26.84 14.37 6.88
C LEU A 192 -26.17 15.16 5.74
N LYS A 193 -26.95 16.02 5.08
CA LYS A 193 -26.44 16.95 4.05
C LYS A 193 -25.44 17.97 4.59
N GLU A 194 -25.56 18.35 5.85
CA GLU A 194 -24.63 19.23 6.54
C GLU A 194 -23.83 18.43 7.58
N SER A 195 -22.52 18.35 7.39
CA SER A 195 -21.59 17.81 8.38
C SER A 195 -20.87 18.94 9.13
N GLU A 196 -20.70 18.80 10.44
CA GLU A 196 -20.04 19.79 11.33
C GLU A 196 -18.70 20.33 10.81
N CYS A 197 -17.96 19.50 10.06
CA CYS A 197 -16.79 19.93 9.31
C CYS A 197 -16.79 19.34 7.90
N LEU A 198 -16.44 20.18 6.92
CA LEU A 198 -16.36 19.85 5.50
C LEU A 198 -15.22 18.98 5.05
N PHE A 199 -14.05 19.34 5.59
CA PHE A 199 -12.79 18.74 5.20
C PHE A 199 -12.71 17.35 5.85
N ASP A 200 -13.70 17.02 6.69
CA ASP A 200 -14.09 15.68 7.01
C ASP A 200 -14.80 15.00 5.84
N VAL A 201 -14.01 14.24 5.09
CA VAL A 201 -14.45 13.38 3.99
C VAL A 201 -14.80 11.96 4.45
N GLY A 202 -14.78 11.67 5.76
CA GLY A 202 -14.96 10.32 6.29
C GLY A 202 -13.83 9.35 5.88
N GLY A 203 -14.14 8.06 5.79
CA GLY A 203 -13.17 7.03 5.40
C GLY A 203 -12.23 6.54 6.51
N TYR A 204 -12.50 6.91 7.76
CA TYR A 204 -11.75 6.50 8.95
C TYR A 204 -12.69 5.91 10.03
N PHE A 205 -12.10 5.35 11.09
CA PHE A 205 -12.80 4.72 12.21
C PHE A 205 -12.47 5.44 13.51
N LEU A 206 -13.44 5.54 14.42
CA LEU A 206 -13.24 6.01 15.79
C LEU A 206 -13.09 4.80 16.71
N VAL A 207 -11.87 4.52 17.18
CA VAL A 207 -11.59 3.37 18.05
C VAL A 207 -10.88 3.85 19.31
N LYS A 208 -11.51 3.69 20.48
CA LYS A 208 -11.03 4.19 21.78
C LYS A 208 -10.65 5.68 21.77
N GLY A 209 -11.50 6.52 21.15
CA GLY A 209 -11.27 7.95 21.01
C GLY A 209 -10.16 8.35 20.03
N MET A 210 -9.55 7.39 19.32
CA MET A 210 -8.50 7.63 18.33
C MET A 210 -9.04 7.43 16.91
N GLU A 211 -8.70 8.36 16.01
CA GLU A 211 -9.01 8.23 14.58
C GLU A 211 -8.04 7.28 13.89
N LYS A 212 -8.58 6.25 13.25
CA LYS A 212 -7.83 5.15 12.63
C LYS A 212 -8.19 5.02 11.15
N VAL A 213 -7.17 5.01 10.31
CA VAL A 213 -7.30 4.91 8.85
C VAL A 213 -6.57 3.66 8.32
N PHE A 214 -7.17 2.98 7.35
CA PHE A 214 -6.51 1.89 6.62
C PHE A 214 -5.58 2.45 5.54
N ILE A 215 -4.36 1.93 5.52
CA ILE A 215 -3.41 2.14 4.43
C ILE A 215 -3.62 1.00 3.43
N ALA A 216 -3.89 1.33 2.17
CA ALA A 216 -4.12 0.32 1.12
C ALA A 216 -2.84 -0.49 0.87
N GLN A 217 -2.93 -1.82 0.84
CA GLN A 217 -1.74 -2.68 0.73
C GLN A 217 -1.54 -3.18 -0.70
N GLU A 218 -0.40 -2.89 -1.31
CA GLU A 218 -0.05 -3.41 -2.63
C GLU A 218 0.31 -4.90 -2.54
N GLN A 219 -0.59 -5.76 -3.03
CA GLN A 219 -0.41 -7.21 -3.17
C GLN A 219 -0.13 -7.59 -4.62
N ARG A 220 0.44 -8.78 -4.85
CA ARG A 220 0.56 -9.37 -6.18
C ARG A 220 -0.80 -9.93 -6.63
N CYS A 221 -1.17 -9.70 -7.88
CA CYS A 221 -2.33 -10.32 -8.49
C CYS A 221 -2.12 -11.84 -8.61
N LEU A 222 -2.87 -12.62 -7.85
CA LEU A 222 -2.71 -14.09 -7.83
C LEU A 222 -3.36 -14.76 -9.04
N LYS A 223 -4.49 -14.22 -9.52
CA LYS A 223 -5.29 -14.76 -10.63
C LYS A 223 -4.69 -14.53 -12.03
N ARG A 224 -3.41 -14.13 -12.12
CA ARG A 224 -2.67 -14.00 -13.39
C ARG A 224 -1.61 -15.09 -13.46
N LEU A 225 -1.32 -15.56 -14.67
CA LEU A 225 -0.15 -16.41 -14.90
C LEU A 225 1.14 -15.60 -14.69
N TRP A 226 2.09 -16.20 -13.98
CA TRP A 226 3.38 -15.59 -13.65
C TRP A 226 4.53 -16.41 -14.22
N ILE A 227 5.26 -15.83 -15.16
CA ILE A 227 6.48 -16.42 -15.75
C ILE A 227 7.72 -15.81 -15.09
N SER A 228 8.66 -16.67 -14.65
CA SER A 228 9.97 -16.31 -14.12
C SER A 228 11.04 -17.23 -14.74
N ASP A 229 12.23 -16.70 -14.96
CA ASP A 229 13.43 -17.37 -15.44
C ASP A 229 14.34 -17.84 -14.30
N ARG A 230 14.32 -17.12 -13.16
CA ARG A 230 15.10 -17.43 -11.95
C ARG A 230 14.22 -18.01 -10.83
N PRO A 231 14.68 -19.05 -10.09
CA PRO A 231 15.96 -19.76 -10.26
C PRO A 231 15.97 -20.73 -11.46
N CYS A 232 14.80 -21.07 -12.00
CA CYS A 232 14.64 -21.79 -13.26
C CYS A 232 13.39 -21.29 -14.00
N TRP A 233 13.26 -21.66 -15.28
CA TRP A 233 12.08 -21.34 -16.10
C TRP A 233 10.83 -21.99 -15.51
N ILE A 234 9.94 -21.15 -14.98
CA ILE A 234 8.73 -21.54 -14.27
C ILE A 234 7.57 -20.66 -14.71
N ILE A 235 6.43 -21.29 -14.98
CA ILE A 235 5.13 -20.62 -15.04
C ILE A 235 4.28 -21.08 -13.85
N SER A 236 3.60 -20.13 -13.21
CA SER A 236 2.80 -20.41 -12.03
C SER A 236 1.41 -19.79 -12.10
N PHE A 237 0.43 -20.55 -11.62
CA PHE A 237 -0.92 -20.09 -11.33
C PHE A 237 -1.07 -20.06 -9.80
N MET A 238 -1.31 -18.88 -9.24
CA MET A 238 -1.27 -18.68 -7.80
C MET A 238 -2.67 -18.55 -7.19
N SER A 239 -2.79 -19.00 -5.94
CA SER A 239 -3.98 -18.86 -5.11
C SER A 239 -3.58 -18.49 -3.68
N GLU A 240 -4.50 -17.93 -2.91
CA GLU A 240 -4.34 -17.68 -1.48
C GLU A 240 -4.08 -19.00 -0.73
N MET A 241 -4.83 -20.04 -1.08
CA MET A 241 -4.64 -21.40 -0.57
C MET A 241 -3.39 -22.02 -1.21
N LYS A 242 -2.43 -22.46 -0.39
CA LYS A 242 -1.21 -23.13 -0.87
C LYS A 242 -1.49 -24.40 -1.68
N SER A 243 -2.52 -25.16 -1.31
CA SER A 243 -2.96 -26.39 -2.01
C SER A 243 -3.53 -26.13 -3.41
N ARG A 244 -3.97 -24.90 -3.70
CA ARG A 244 -4.48 -24.48 -5.03
C ARG A 244 -3.41 -23.81 -5.90
N ARG A 245 -2.12 -23.92 -5.53
CA ARG A 245 -1.01 -23.34 -6.32
C ARG A 245 -0.44 -24.39 -7.25
N ILE A 246 -0.29 -24.02 -8.51
CA ILE A 246 0.20 -24.88 -9.57
C ILE A 246 1.46 -24.25 -10.14
N TYR A 247 2.53 -25.05 -10.22
CA TYR A 247 3.83 -24.65 -10.72
C TYR A 247 4.25 -25.60 -11.83
N ILE A 248 4.51 -25.08 -13.03
CA ILE A 248 5.07 -25.85 -14.14
C ILE A 248 6.50 -25.36 -14.36
N LYS A 249 7.48 -26.27 -14.30
CA LYS A 249 8.91 -25.97 -14.37
C LYS A 249 9.55 -26.74 -15.51
N LEU A 250 10.46 -26.07 -16.21
CA LEU A 250 11.43 -26.72 -17.08
C LEU A 250 12.59 -27.20 -16.19
N VAL A 251 12.84 -28.51 -16.16
CA VAL A 251 13.85 -29.17 -15.32
C VAL A 251 14.71 -30.08 -16.20
N GLU A 252 16.00 -30.20 -15.90
CA GLU A 252 16.90 -31.09 -16.64
C GLU A 252 16.65 -32.56 -16.27
N SER A 253 16.72 -33.47 -17.24
CA SER A 253 16.54 -34.90 -16.98
C SER A 253 17.67 -35.43 -16.09
N THR A 254 17.30 -36.05 -14.98
CA THR A 254 18.23 -36.68 -14.03
C THR A 254 18.31 -38.20 -14.19
N ARG A 255 17.75 -38.75 -15.28
CA ARG A 255 17.75 -40.20 -15.56
C ARG A 255 18.17 -40.47 -17.01
N ASN A 256 19.05 -41.48 -17.13
CA ASN A 256 19.70 -42.04 -18.32
C ASN A 256 20.85 -41.20 -18.91
N GLU A 257 21.99 -41.88 -19.10
CA GLU A 257 23.23 -41.31 -19.67
C GLU A 257 23.04 -40.92 -21.15
N ASP A 258 22.15 -41.63 -21.87
CA ASP A 258 21.82 -41.40 -23.28
C ASP A 258 21.07 -40.07 -23.56
N PHE A 259 20.51 -39.42 -22.53
CA PHE A 259 19.66 -38.23 -22.66
C PHE A 259 20.19 -37.00 -21.89
N SER A 260 21.51 -36.95 -21.66
CA SER A 260 22.16 -35.81 -21.00
C SER A 260 21.86 -34.48 -21.73
N GLY A 261 21.31 -33.52 -20.98
CA GLY A 261 20.89 -32.21 -21.50
C GLY A 261 19.43 -32.08 -21.97
N SER A 262 18.66 -33.18 -22.01
CA SER A 262 17.22 -33.12 -22.29
C SER A 262 16.45 -32.40 -21.17
N LYS A 263 15.46 -31.55 -21.54
CA LYS A 263 14.68 -30.75 -20.58
C LYS A 263 13.24 -31.22 -20.51
N ILE A 264 12.82 -31.67 -19.33
CA ILE A 264 11.50 -32.21 -19.03
C ILE A 264 10.61 -31.09 -18.47
N ILE A 265 9.35 -31.05 -18.92
CA ILE A 265 8.33 -30.18 -18.36
C ILE A 265 7.64 -30.92 -17.20
N SER A 266 7.89 -30.46 -15.98
CA SER A 266 7.31 -31.01 -14.75
C SER A 266 6.23 -30.09 -14.20
N ILE A 267 5.21 -30.67 -13.57
CA ILE A 267 4.18 -29.95 -12.81
C ILE A 267 4.26 -30.36 -11.33
N SER A 268 4.25 -29.36 -10.44
CA SER A 268 4.04 -29.55 -9.01
C SER A 268 2.60 -29.19 -8.63
N PHE A 269 1.87 -30.17 -8.09
CA PHE A 269 0.47 -30.07 -7.67
C PHE A 269 0.26 -30.89 -6.38
N LEU A 270 -0.46 -30.34 -5.39
CA LEU A 270 -0.68 -30.96 -4.07
C LEU A 270 0.59 -31.60 -3.46
N TYR A 271 1.72 -30.89 -3.50
CA TYR A 271 3.06 -31.32 -3.04
C TYR A 271 3.71 -32.47 -3.82
N ALA A 272 2.96 -33.21 -4.65
CA ALA A 272 3.53 -34.13 -5.63
C ALA A 272 4.17 -33.35 -6.80
N THR A 273 5.20 -33.91 -7.43
CA THR A 273 5.80 -33.37 -8.66
C THR A 273 5.92 -34.51 -9.67
N MET A 274 5.40 -34.28 -10.88
CA MET A 274 5.28 -35.29 -11.93
C MET A 274 5.55 -34.68 -13.31
N PRO A 275 5.95 -35.46 -14.32
CA PRO A 275 5.93 -35.01 -15.70
C PRO A 275 4.53 -34.60 -16.16
N ILE A 276 4.43 -33.55 -16.98
CA ILE A 276 3.14 -32.92 -17.26
C ILE A 276 2.19 -33.77 -18.12
N TRP A 277 2.71 -34.67 -18.97
CA TRP A 277 1.91 -35.54 -19.83
C TRP A 277 1.01 -36.48 -19.02
N LEU A 278 1.47 -36.97 -17.87
CA LEU A 278 0.68 -37.83 -16.98
C LEU A 278 -0.62 -37.14 -16.51
N LEU A 279 -0.57 -35.82 -16.29
CA LEU A 279 -1.77 -35.06 -15.90
C LEU A 279 -2.70 -34.77 -17.09
N PHE A 280 -2.18 -34.68 -18.32
CA PHE A 280 -3.02 -34.57 -19.52
C PHE A 280 -3.81 -35.87 -19.76
N PHE A 281 -3.16 -37.03 -19.70
CA PHE A 281 -3.84 -38.34 -19.75
C PHE A 281 -4.86 -38.49 -18.61
N ALA A 282 -4.49 -38.16 -17.36
CA ALA A 282 -5.39 -38.24 -16.22
C ALA A 282 -6.60 -37.28 -16.28
N LEU A 283 -6.59 -36.27 -17.17
CA LEU A 283 -7.72 -35.38 -17.47
C LEU A 283 -8.58 -35.87 -18.66
N GLY A 284 -8.20 -36.97 -19.33
CA GLY A 284 -8.94 -37.60 -20.43
C GLY A 284 -8.58 -37.07 -21.82
N ILE A 285 -7.28 -36.94 -22.13
CA ILE A 285 -6.79 -36.61 -23.48
C ILE A 285 -6.01 -37.81 -24.03
N SER A 286 -6.59 -38.51 -25.01
CA SER A 286 -6.17 -39.86 -25.40
C SER A 286 -5.45 -39.97 -26.76
N SER A 287 -4.99 -38.86 -27.36
CA SER A 287 -4.42 -38.87 -28.72
C SER A 287 -2.92 -38.61 -28.78
N ASP A 288 -2.19 -39.57 -29.35
CA ASP A 288 -0.74 -39.45 -29.58
C ASP A 288 -0.37 -38.33 -30.57
N LYS A 289 -1.31 -37.85 -31.40
CA LYS A 289 -1.07 -36.66 -32.25
C LYS A 289 -1.27 -35.32 -31.49
N GLU A 290 -1.63 -35.39 -30.21
CA GLU A 290 -1.70 -34.25 -29.28
C GLU A 290 -0.67 -34.35 -28.13
N ALA A 291 -0.03 -35.53 -27.95
CA ALA A 291 1.06 -35.75 -26.98
C ALA A 291 2.45 -36.00 -27.62
N PHE A 292 2.48 -36.55 -28.84
CA PHE A 292 3.59 -36.89 -29.73
C PHE A 292 4.71 -37.83 -29.21
N ASP A 293 4.56 -39.10 -29.63
CA ASP A 293 5.59 -40.09 -30.00
C ASP A 293 6.32 -40.96 -28.95
N VAL A 294 6.15 -40.83 -27.64
CA VAL A 294 6.58 -41.90 -26.70
C VAL A 294 5.66 -42.07 -25.48
N ILE A 295 5.41 -43.34 -25.15
CA ILE A 295 4.80 -43.96 -23.94
C ILE A 295 3.36 -44.45 -24.15
N ASP A 296 3.26 -45.71 -24.56
CA ASP A 296 2.06 -46.54 -24.49
C ASP A 296 1.63 -46.76 -23.02
N MET A 297 0.58 -46.04 -22.60
CA MET A 297 -0.19 -46.36 -21.39
C MET A 297 -1.67 -46.08 -21.60
N GLN A 298 -2.50 -47.11 -21.45
CA GLN A 298 -3.95 -47.01 -21.44
C GLN A 298 -4.45 -46.03 -20.34
N ASP A 299 -5.39 -45.14 -20.69
CA ASP A 299 -5.86 -43.99 -19.89
C ASP A 299 -6.13 -44.27 -18.39
N TYR A 300 -6.58 -45.47 -18.04
CA TYR A 300 -6.89 -45.82 -16.65
C TYR A 300 -5.65 -45.87 -15.74
N LYS A 301 -4.48 -46.27 -16.27
CA LYS A 301 -3.25 -46.42 -15.47
C LYS A 301 -2.65 -45.07 -15.09
N ALA A 302 -2.66 -44.09 -16.00
CA ALA A 302 -2.15 -42.75 -15.72
C ALA A 302 -2.96 -42.07 -14.60
N ARG A 303 -4.29 -42.25 -14.59
CA ARG A 303 -5.18 -41.68 -13.58
C ARG A 303 -4.95 -42.30 -12.20
N GLN A 304 -4.79 -43.63 -12.13
CA GLN A 304 -4.39 -44.34 -10.90
C GLN A 304 -3.02 -43.90 -10.39
N TYR A 305 -2.02 -43.82 -11.27
CA TYR A 305 -0.66 -43.40 -10.90
C TYR A 305 -0.62 -41.97 -10.34
N VAL A 306 -1.36 -41.03 -10.93
CA VAL A 306 -1.46 -39.65 -10.39
C VAL A 306 -2.17 -39.63 -9.03
N ASP A 307 -3.20 -40.45 -8.82
CA ASP A 307 -3.90 -40.59 -7.53
C ASP A 307 -2.96 -41.14 -6.45
N GLU A 308 -2.23 -42.23 -6.73
CA GLU A 308 -1.21 -42.81 -5.83
C GLU A 308 -0.08 -41.82 -5.50
N LEU A 309 0.41 -41.07 -6.49
CA LEU A 309 1.48 -40.08 -6.30
C LEU A 309 1.01 -38.87 -5.44
N VAL A 310 -0.26 -38.50 -5.53
CA VAL A 310 -0.86 -37.44 -4.70
C VAL A 310 -1.20 -37.95 -3.30
N LYS A 311 -1.68 -39.19 -3.17
CA LYS A 311 -1.99 -39.85 -1.89
C LYS A 311 -0.76 -40.29 -1.09
N SER A 312 0.38 -40.48 -1.73
CA SER A 312 1.68 -40.68 -1.07
C SER A 312 2.38 -39.37 -0.69
N SER A 313 1.79 -38.21 -0.99
CA SER A 313 2.34 -36.92 -0.59
C SER A 313 2.23 -36.66 0.92
N ARG A 314 2.95 -35.64 1.41
CA ARG A 314 2.99 -35.27 2.85
C ARG A 314 1.62 -34.90 3.45
N PHE A 315 0.64 -34.53 2.63
CA PHE A 315 -0.70 -34.12 3.05
C PHE A 315 -1.73 -34.60 2.00
N PRO A 316 -2.11 -35.89 2.02
CA PRO A 316 -3.00 -36.45 1.01
C PRO A 316 -4.42 -35.90 1.13
N PRO A 317 -5.14 -35.70 0.01
CA PRO A 317 -6.57 -35.43 0.03
C PRO A 317 -7.34 -36.67 0.49
N ALA A 318 -8.38 -36.47 1.29
CA ALA A 318 -9.31 -37.54 1.71
C ALA A 318 -10.45 -37.79 0.70
N GLU A 319 -10.54 -36.94 -0.33
CA GLU A 319 -11.60 -36.90 -1.34
C GLU A 319 -11.28 -37.84 -2.52
N SER A 320 -12.26 -38.10 -3.39
CA SER A 320 -12.01 -38.87 -4.62
C SER A 320 -11.14 -38.10 -5.62
N PHE A 321 -10.60 -38.79 -6.63
CA PHE A 321 -9.79 -38.17 -7.69
C PHE A 321 -10.50 -36.96 -8.33
N ASP A 322 -11.75 -37.14 -8.76
CA ASP A 322 -12.48 -36.10 -9.47
C ASP A 322 -12.88 -34.95 -8.53
N ASP A 323 -13.16 -35.23 -7.25
CA ASP A 323 -13.47 -34.19 -6.25
C ASP A 323 -12.25 -33.30 -5.96
N TYR A 324 -11.08 -33.87 -5.71
CA TYR A 324 -9.89 -33.06 -5.42
C TYR A 324 -9.38 -32.35 -6.69
N ILE A 325 -9.54 -32.94 -7.89
CA ILE A 325 -9.28 -32.26 -9.15
C ILE A 325 -10.26 -31.10 -9.35
N ALA A 326 -11.55 -31.27 -9.06
CA ALA A 326 -12.54 -30.20 -9.05
C ALA A 326 -12.15 -29.07 -8.09
N ARG A 327 -11.80 -29.42 -6.84
CA ARG A 327 -11.57 -28.51 -5.70
C ARG A 327 -10.23 -27.79 -5.69
N PHE A 328 -9.17 -28.38 -6.25
CA PHE A 328 -7.80 -27.86 -6.18
C PHE A 328 -7.14 -27.52 -7.51
N LEU A 329 -7.38 -28.28 -8.59
CA LEU A 329 -6.80 -27.99 -9.91
C LEU A 329 -7.67 -26.94 -10.61
N PHE A 330 -7.20 -25.69 -10.69
CA PHE A 330 -7.94 -24.56 -11.30
C PHE A 330 -9.41 -24.48 -10.85
N ALA A 331 -9.66 -24.34 -9.54
CA ALA A 331 -10.99 -24.43 -8.94
C ALA A 331 -12.06 -23.52 -9.57
N ASP A 332 -11.68 -22.35 -10.10
CA ASP A 332 -12.60 -21.40 -10.74
C ASP A 332 -12.92 -21.76 -12.23
N ILE A 333 -12.39 -22.88 -12.76
CA ILE A 333 -12.61 -23.38 -14.13
C ILE A 333 -13.36 -24.72 -14.06
N SER A 334 -14.56 -24.79 -14.63
CA SER A 334 -15.38 -26.01 -14.67
C SER A 334 -15.01 -26.94 -15.84
N GLY A 335 -14.97 -28.25 -15.57
CA GLY A 335 -14.76 -29.31 -16.57
C GLY A 335 -13.30 -29.64 -16.91
N ASN A 336 -12.98 -30.94 -16.98
CA ASN A 336 -11.62 -31.43 -17.18
C ASN A 336 -11.01 -30.96 -18.51
N ARG A 337 -11.79 -30.91 -19.61
CA ARG A 337 -11.38 -30.38 -20.91
C ARG A 337 -10.92 -28.91 -20.84
N ASN A 338 -11.60 -28.06 -20.08
CA ASN A 338 -11.21 -26.66 -19.92
C ASN A 338 -9.95 -26.50 -19.07
N LYS A 339 -9.81 -27.32 -18.03
CA LYS A 339 -8.60 -27.39 -17.20
C LYS A 339 -7.39 -27.83 -18.01
N ALA A 340 -7.56 -28.83 -18.88
CA ALA A 340 -6.59 -29.27 -19.86
C ALA A 340 -6.19 -28.15 -20.85
N LEU A 341 -7.16 -27.48 -21.48
CA LEU A 341 -6.90 -26.36 -22.39
C LEU A 341 -6.14 -25.22 -21.71
N PHE A 342 -6.47 -24.90 -20.45
CA PHE A 342 -5.74 -23.90 -19.67
C PHE A 342 -4.32 -24.37 -19.29
N LEU A 343 -4.14 -25.66 -18.95
CA LEU A 343 -2.82 -26.27 -18.71
C LEU A 343 -1.93 -26.20 -19.97
N GLY A 344 -2.48 -26.53 -21.14
CA GLY A 344 -1.80 -26.40 -22.43
C GLY A 344 -1.43 -24.94 -22.76
N TYR A 345 -2.33 -23.99 -22.45
CA TYR A 345 -2.02 -22.56 -22.57
C TYR A 345 -0.87 -22.13 -21.65
N MET A 346 -0.79 -22.64 -20.41
CA MET A 346 0.34 -22.38 -19.51
C MET A 346 1.67 -22.91 -20.09
N VAL A 347 1.69 -24.15 -20.59
CA VAL A 347 2.87 -24.74 -21.25
C VAL A 347 3.30 -23.91 -22.47
N LYS A 348 2.35 -23.53 -23.34
CA LYS A 348 2.61 -22.68 -24.51
C LYS A 348 3.23 -21.34 -24.11
N CYS A 349 2.75 -20.73 -23.02
CA CYS A 349 3.30 -19.48 -22.50
C CYS A 349 4.72 -19.63 -21.94
N LEU A 350 5.02 -20.74 -21.25
CA LEU A 350 6.36 -21.06 -20.75
C LEU A 350 7.35 -21.25 -21.91
N LEU A 351 6.98 -22.03 -22.93
CA LEU A 351 7.82 -22.30 -24.10
C LEU A 351 8.04 -21.05 -24.97
N MET A 352 7.04 -20.18 -25.12
CA MET A 352 7.25 -18.86 -25.76
C MET A 352 8.26 -18.00 -25.00
N ALA A 353 8.27 -18.07 -23.66
CA ALA A 353 9.20 -17.29 -22.86
C ALA A 353 10.62 -17.85 -22.93
N PHE A 354 10.75 -19.18 -22.81
CA PHE A 354 12.02 -19.89 -22.98
C PHE A 354 12.67 -19.65 -24.37
N THR A 355 11.85 -19.58 -25.43
CA THR A 355 12.30 -19.27 -26.80
C THR A 355 12.46 -17.77 -27.10
N GLY A 356 12.39 -16.89 -26.09
CA GLY A 356 12.56 -15.44 -26.24
C GLY A 356 11.39 -14.70 -26.90
N LYS A 357 10.37 -15.41 -27.41
CA LYS A 357 9.17 -14.85 -28.06
C LYS A 357 8.23 -14.14 -27.08
N ARG A 358 8.41 -14.33 -25.76
CA ARG A 358 7.67 -13.64 -24.69
C ARG A 358 8.63 -13.23 -23.56
N LYS A 359 8.45 -12.02 -23.02
CA LYS A 359 9.19 -11.55 -21.84
C LYS A 359 8.60 -12.14 -20.53
N CYS A 360 9.45 -12.36 -19.53
CA CYS A 360 9.03 -12.71 -18.17
C CYS A 360 8.15 -11.62 -17.54
N ASP A 361 7.25 -12.00 -16.62
CA ASP A 361 6.33 -11.05 -16.01
C ASP A 361 7.04 -10.20 -14.93
N ASN A 362 7.07 -8.87 -15.12
CA ASN A 362 7.66 -7.95 -14.17
C ASN A 362 6.87 -7.93 -12.85
N LYS A 363 7.55 -8.21 -11.73
CA LYS A 363 6.99 -8.24 -10.37
C LYS A 363 6.58 -6.87 -9.84
N ASP A 364 7.16 -5.81 -10.39
CA ASP A 364 6.93 -4.44 -9.95
C ASP A 364 6.02 -3.61 -10.85
N ASP A 365 5.67 -4.11 -12.04
CA ASP A 365 4.60 -3.57 -12.87
C ASP A 365 3.27 -3.57 -12.10
N PHE A 366 2.68 -2.40 -11.92
CA PHE A 366 1.43 -2.20 -11.18
C PHE A 366 0.23 -2.90 -11.85
N ARG A 367 0.30 -3.25 -13.14
CA ARG A 367 -0.69 -4.13 -13.82
C ARG A 367 -0.78 -5.51 -13.15
N ASN A 368 0.34 -5.98 -12.60
CA ASN A 368 0.46 -7.25 -11.88
C ASN A 368 0.27 -7.11 -10.36
N LYS A 369 -0.03 -5.89 -9.87
CA LYS A 369 -0.38 -5.60 -8.47
C LYS A 369 -1.87 -5.36 -8.30
N ARG A 370 -2.37 -5.49 -7.07
CA ARG A 370 -3.73 -5.13 -6.62
C ARG A 370 -3.61 -4.41 -5.27
N LEU A 371 -4.66 -3.72 -4.86
CA LEU A 371 -4.71 -3.04 -3.57
C LEU A 371 -5.71 -3.78 -2.68
N ASP A 372 -5.25 -4.32 -1.54
CA ASP A 372 -6.17 -4.70 -0.46
C ASP A 372 -6.69 -3.40 0.17
N LEU A 373 -8.02 -3.25 0.23
CA LEU A 373 -8.74 -2.09 0.78
C LEU A 373 -9.43 -2.49 2.11
N PRO A 374 -10.15 -1.57 2.80
CA PRO A 374 -10.75 -1.87 4.09
C PRO A 374 -11.58 -3.14 4.14
N GLY A 375 -12.33 -3.46 3.08
CA GLY A 375 -13.18 -4.65 3.02
C GLY A 375 -12.38 -5.96 3.10
N GLU A 376 -11.35 -6.12 2.26
CA GLU A 376 -10.51 -7.33 2.26
C GLU A 376 -9.68 -7.43 3.55
N LEU A 377 -9.19 -6.29 4.06
CA LEU A 377 -8.38 -6.23 5.28
C LEU A 377 -9.22 -6.58 6.52
N LEU A 378 -10.43 -6.01 6.64
CA LEU A 378 -11.37 -6.24 7.73
C LEU A 378 -11.94 -7.66 7.69
N GLY A 379 -12.38 -8.13 6.53
CA GLY A 379 -12.85 -9.51 6.34
C GLY A 379 -11.80 -10.55 6.69
N ARG A 380 -10.52 -10.30 6.40
CA ARG A 380 -9.41 -11.20 6.75
C ARG A 380 -9.18 -11.29 8.27
N GLU A 381 -9.25 -10.19 9.00
CA GLU A 381 -9.08 -10.17 10.45
C GLU A 381 -10.31 -10.73 11.18
N LEU A 382 -11.51 -10.35 10.75
CA LEU A 382 -12.77 -10.88 11.29
C LEU A 382 -12.84 -12.40 11.12
N ARG A 383 -12.46 -12.94 9.95
CA ARG A 383 -12.34 -14.39 9.73
C ARG A 383 -11.43 -15.07 10.76
N ALA A 384 -10.32 -14.46 11.13
CA ALA A 384 -9.39 -15.02 12.10
C ALA A 384 -9.96 -15.05 13.53
N HIS A 385 -10.76 -14.03 13.90
CA HIS A 385 -11.44 -13.98 15.19
C HIS A 385 -12.66 -14.93 15.25
N LEU A 386 -13.48 -15.01 14.19
CA LEU A 386 -14.58 -15.97 14.10
C LEU A 386 -14.06 -17.42 14.18
N ARG A 387 -13.02 -17.78 13.41
CA ARG A 387 -12.34 -19.08 13.51
C ARG A 387 -11.67 -19.32 14.87
N LEU A 388 -11.48 -18.31 15.72
CA LEU A 388 -11.01 -18.49 17.10
C LEU A 388 -12.17 -18.71 18.08
N ALA A 389 -13.27 -17.97 17.92
CA ALA A 389 -14.51 -18.16 18.67
C ALA A 389 -15.08 -19.56 18.44
N GLU A 390 -15.23 -19.97 17.17
CA GLU A 390 -15.64 -21.33 16.75
C GLU A 390 -14.83 -22.42 17.49
N ARG A 391 -13.49 -22.32 17.46
CA ARG A 391 -12.62 -23.32 18.13
C ARG A 391 -12.71 -23.30 19.67
N ARG A 392 -13.20 -22.23 20.29
CA ARG A 392 -13.51 -22.22 21.74
C ARG A 392 -14.89 -22.80 22.02
N MET A 393 -15.89 -22.41 21.22
CA MET A 393 -17.27 -22.91 21.25
C MET A 393 -17.30 -24.43 21.13
N VAL A 394 -16.69 -24.99 20.07
CA VAL A 394 -16.55 -26.45 19.86
C VAL A 394 -15.89 -27.12 21.06
N LYS A 395 -14.80 -26.56 21.59
CA LYS A 395 -14.11 -27.10 22.79
C LYS A 395 -14.92 -26.96 24.09
N ALA A 396 -15.93 -26.11 24.16
CA ALA A 396 -16.83 -26.01 25.29
C ALA A 396 -17.95 -27.04 25.19
N ILE A 397 -18.61 -27.11 24.03
CA ILE A 397 -19.64 -28.12 23.71
C ILE A 397 -19.06 -29.54 23.89
N GLN A 398 -17.86 -29.82 23.36
CA GLN A 398 -17.19 -31.12 23.56
C GLN A 398 -16.89 -31.46 25.03
N ARG A 399 -16.69 -30.47 25.91
CA ARG A 399 -16.46 -30.75 27.34
C ARG A 399 -17.75 -31.14 28.04
N ASP A 400 -18.86 -30.48 27.73
CA ASP A 400 -20.15 -30.82 28.34
C ASP A 400 -20.67 -32.15 27.77
N LEU A 401 -20.58 -32.38 26.46
CA LEU A 401 -20.88 -33.67 25.81
C LEU A 401 -20.08 -34.85 26.40
N ASN A 402 -18.79 -34.65 26.70
CA ASN A 402 -17.93 -35.71 27.27
C ASN A 402 -18.09 -35.88 28.79
N SER A 403 -18.98 -35.14 29.47
CA SER A 403 -19.13 -35.18 30.94
C SER A 403 -20.56 -35.45 31.42
N ASP A 404 -21.42 -36.00 30.56
CA ASP A 404 -22.85 -36.27 30.82
C ASP A 404 -23.61 -35.06 31.38
N ARG A 405 -23.21 -33.85 30.95
CA ARG A 405 -23.89 -32.60 31.30
C ARG A 405 -24.92 -32.26 30.23
N GLU A 406 -26.05 -31.71 30.66
CA GLU A 406 -26.99 -31.09 29.72
C GLU A 406 -26.31 -29.93 28.98
N LEU A 407 -26.55 -29.88 27.66
CA LEU A 407 -26.09 -28.77 26.82
C LEU A 407 -26.75 -27.48 27.27
N GLN A 408 -25.96 -26.41 27.37
CA GLN A 408 -26.46 -25.08 27.72
C GLN A 408 -26.93 -24.32 26.48
N ASP A 409 -27.64 -23.20 26.70
CA ASP A 409 -28.04 -22.28 25.64
C ASP A 409 -26.83 -21.83 24.80
N LEU A 410 -27.02 -21.72 23.48
CA LEU A 410 -25.92 -21.46 22.54
C LEU A 410 -25.21 -20.11 22.82
N GLU A 411 -25.90 -19.14 23.41
CA GLU A 411 -25.32 -17.87 23.88
C GLU A 411 -24.18 -18.07 24.88
N ARG A 412 -24.24 -19.10 25.73
CA ARG A 412 -23.20 -19.37 26.74
C ARG A 412 -21.93 -19.98 26.16
N TYR A 413 -22.01 -20.58 24.96
CA TYR A 413 -20.86 -21.12 24.24
C TYR A 413 -20.17 -20.09 23.33
N ILE A 414 -20.83 -18.96 23.03
CA ILE A 414 -20.33 -17.92 22.11
C ILE A 414 -19.77 -16.72 22.90
N ASP A 415 -18.45 -16.67 23.03
CA ASP A 415 -17.72 -15.55 23.66
C ASP A 415 -17.53 -14.39 22.64
N ALA A 416 -18.53 -13.52 22.57
CA ALA A 416 -18.55 -12.30 21.73
C ALA A 416 -17.41 -11.31 22.03
N SER A 417 -16.73 -11.46 23.18
CA SER A 417 -15.58 -10.63 23.54
C SER A 417 -14.36 -10.95 22.66
N ILE A 418 -14.26 -12.16 22.09
CA ILE A 418 -13.15 -12.58 21.21
C ILE A 418 -13.10 -11.72 19.96
N VAL A 419 -14.25 -11.50 19.33
CA VAL A 419 -14.38 -10.67 18.12
C VAL A 419 -14.17 -9.20 18.49
N THR A 420 -14.92 -8.72 19.48
CA THR A 420 -14.92 -7.31 19.88
C THR A 420 -13.55 -6.82 20.37
N ASN A 421 -12.92 -7.54 21.31
CA ASN A 421 -11.60 -7.19 21.84
C ASN A 421 -10.48 -7.50 20.84
N GLY A 422 -10.67 -8.52 19.99
CA GLY A 422 -9.77 -8.87 18.90
C GLY A 422 -9.61 -7.72 17.90
N LEU A 423 -10.72 -7.27 17.31
CA LEU A 423 -10.74 -6.14 16.39
C LEU A 423 -10.23 -4.85 17.06
N ASN A 424 -10.70 -4.53 18.26
CA ASN A 424 -10.22 -3.35 18.99
C ASN A 424 -8.70 -3.37 19.21
N ARG A 425 -8.10 -4.55 19.47
CA ARG A 425 -6.64 -4.72 19.58
C ARG A 425 -5.95 -4.57 18.22
N ALA A 426 -6.51 -5.10 17.14
CA ALA A 426 -5.96 -4.96 15.78
C ALA A 426 -5.94 -3.49 15.31
N PHE A 427 -7.04 -2.74 15.51
CA PHE A 427 -7.11 -1.30 15.24
C PHE A 427 -6.19 -0.46 16.14
N SER A 428 -6.07 -0.82 17.42
CA SER A 428 -5.20 -0.08 18.37
C SER A 428 -3.71 -0.26 18.06
N THR A 429 -3.28 -1.50 17.81
CA THR A 429 -1.86 -1.87 17.59
C THR A 429 -1.40 -1.73 16.14
N GLY A 430 -2.33 -1.65 15.19
CA GLY A 430 -2.01 -1.71 13.76
C GLY A 430 -1.42 -3.06 13.32
N SER A 431 -1.61 -4.14 14.11
CA SER A 431 -1.06 -5.49 13.88
C SER A 431 -2.15 -6.47 13.41
N TRP A 432 -2.09 -6.84 12.12
CA TRP A 432 -3.17 -7.55 11.40
C TRP A 432 -2.69 -8.88 10.80
N CYS A 433 -3.59 -9.81 10.51
CA CYS A 433 -3.28 -11.10 9.89
C CYS A 433 -2.63 -10.94 8.51
N HIS A 434 -1.56 -11.71 8.25
CA HIS A 434 -0.89 -11.76 6.95
C HIS A 434 -1.74 -12.52 5.90
N PRO A 435 -1.84 -12.05 4.65
CA PRO A 435 -2.62 -12.72 3.59
C PRO A 435 -2.28 -14.20 3.31
N TYR A 436 -1.03 -14.65 3.54
CA TYR A 436 -0.59 -16.00 3.14
C TYR A 436 0.04 -16.84 4.26
N LYS A 437 0.35 -16.23 5.41
CA LYS A 437 1.13 -16.86 6.48
C LYS A 437 0.40 -16.72 7.81
N ARG A 438 -0.41 -17.72 8.17
CA ARG A 438 -1.31 -17.67 9.34
C ARG A 438 -0.63 -17.34 10.68
N ALA A 439 0.65 -17.66 10.84
CA ALA A 439 1.41 -17.39 12.06
C ALA A 439 2.05 -15.98 12.10
N GLU A 440 2.14 -15.26 10.98
CA GLU A 440 2.74 -13.94 10.92
C GLU A 440 1.69 -12.82 11.00
N ARG A 441 2.04 -11.77 11.75
CA ARG A 441 1.29 -10.50 11.79
C ARG A 441 1.98 -9.43 10.95
N CYS A 442 1.21 -8.47 10.46
CA CYS A 442 1.65 -7.35 9.62
C CYS A 442 1.38 -6.03 10.37
N SER A 443 2.41 -5.21 10.55
CA SER A 443 2.30 -3.90 11.19
C SER A 443 2.04 -2.78 10.18
N GLY A 444 1.31 -1.74 10.59
CA GLY A 444 1.06 -0.54 9.77
C GLY A 444 0.09 -0.79 8.61
N ILE A 445 -0.91 -1.66 8.83
CA ILE A 445 -2.11 -1.75 7.99
C ILE A 445 -3.12 -0.66 8.40
N VAL A 446 -3.26 -0.43 9.70
CA VAL A 446 -3.98 0.71 10.26
C VAL A 446 -2.97 1.71 10.84
N ALA A 447 -3.19 3.00 10.57
CA ALA A 447 -2.44 4.12 11.15
C ALA A 447 -3.39 5.08 11.88
N THR A 448 -2.85 5.91 12.76
CA THR A 448 -3.61 7.05 13.33
C THR A 448 -3.69 8.16 12.28
N LEU A 449 -4.88 8.70 12.03
CA LEU A 449 -5.09 9.79 11.09
C LEU A 449 -4.46 11.09 11.60
N ARG A 450 -3.82 11.88 10.73
CA ARG A 450 -3.12 13.11 11.11
C ARG A 450 -3.86 14.34 10.60
N ARG A 451 -4.68 14.97 11.46
CA ARG A 451 -5.37 16.25 11.18
C ARG A 451 -4.45 17.48 11.31
N THR A 452 -3.24 17.45 10.74
CA THR A 452 -2.34 18.64 10.76
C THR A 452 -2.80 19.73 9.80
N ASN A 453 -3.35 19.34 8.65
CA ASN A 453 -4.12 20.16 7.73
C ASN A 453 -4.97 19.22 6.83
N PRO A 454 -5.99 19.75 6.11
CA PRO A 454 -6.83 18.92 5.24
C PRO A 454 -6.03 18.10 4.22
N LEU A 455 -5.01 18.68 3.56
CA LEU A 455 -4.22 17.98 2.55
C LEU A 455 -3.45 16.77 3.13
N GLN A 456 -2.99 16.85 4.38
CA GLN A 456 -2.34 15.73 5.05
C GLN A 456 -3.34 14.62 5.41
N MET A 457 -4.56 14.97 5.84
CA MET A 457 -5.65 14.01 6.04
C MET A 457 -5.97 13.28 4.72
N MET A 458 -6.13 14.02 3.61
CA MET A 458 -6.36 13.43 2.28
C MET A 458 -5.21 12.52 1.84
N SER A 459 -3.95 12.94 2.04
CA SER A 459 -2.77 12.12 1.73
C SER A 459 -2.72 10.84 2.58
N ASP A 460 -3.09 10.89 3.85
CA ASP A 460 -3.11 9.69 4.71
C ASP A 460 -4.22 8.71 4.29
N LEU A 461 -5.38 9.19 3.86
CA LEU A 461 -6.50 8.39 3.36
C LEU A 461 -6.25 7.79 1.94
N ARG A 462 -5.37 8.39 1.13
CA ARG A 462 -4.97 7.89 -0.20
C ARG A 462 -3.62 7.16 -0.22
N LYS A 463 -3.06 6.84 0.94
CA LYS A 463 -1.77 6.19 1.09
C LYS A 463 -1.83 4.72 0.69
N THR A 464 -0.88 4.29 -0.16
CA THR A 464 -0.59 2.89 -0.47
C THR A 464 0.73 2.45 0.15
N ARG A 465 0.87 1.15 0.40
CA ARG A 465 2.12 0.55 0.88
C ARG A 465 2.43 -0.75 0.17
N GLN A 466 3.61 -0.80 -0.46
CA GLN A 466 4.23 -2.04 -0.93
C GLN A 466 5.00 -2.69 0.22
N ARG A 467 4.63 -3.93 0.56
CA ARG A 467 5.29 -4.69 1.62
C ARG A 467 6.50 -5.45 1.08
N VAL A 468 7.63 -5.30 1.77
CA VAL A 468 8.89 -6.03 1.53
C VAL A 468 9.29 -6.72 2.84
N ALA A 469 9.98 -7.86 2.77
CA ALA A 469 10.42 -8.60 3.96
C ALA A 469 11.53 -7.86 4.75
N TYR A 470 12.40 -7.11 4.05
CA TYR A 470 13.40 -6.24 4.65
C TYR A 470 13.65 -5.05 3.72
N ALA A 471 13.59 -3.82 4.23
CA ALA A 471 13.63 -2.62 3.41
C ALA A 471 14.98 -2.41 2.70
N GLY A 472 16.10 -2.84 3.29
CA GLY A 472 17.42 -2.79 2.66
C GLY A 472 17.64 -3.83 1.54
N LYS A 473 16.75 -4.83 1.43
CA LYS A 473 16.76 -5.84 0.34
C LYS A 473 15.67 -5.58 -0.71
N ALA A 474 15.09 -4.38 -0.72
CA ALA A 474 13.97 -4.03 -1.61
C ALA A 474 14.38 -3.85 -3.08
N GLY A 475 15.64 -3.45 -3.35
CA GLY A 475 16.16 -3.24 -4.71
C GLY A 475 15.21 -2.43 -5.60
N ASP A 476 14.93 -2.98 -6.77
CA ASP A 476 14.08 -2.41 -7.84
C ASP A 476 12.69 -1.93 -7.37
N ALA A 477 12.14 -2.53 -6.32
CA ALA A 477 10.79 -2.20 -5.80
C ALA A 477 10.64 -0.74 -5.31
N ARG A 478 11.76 -0.04 -5.05
CA ARG A 478 11.77 1.38 -4.65
C ARG A 478 11.66 2.33 -5.84
N TYR A 479 12.11 1.93 -7.03
CA TYR A 479 12.22 2.83 -8.16
C TYR A 479 10.85 3.11 -8.80
N PRO A 480 10.66 4.30 -9.39
CA PRO A 480 9.45 4.59 -10.15
C PRO A 480 9.36 3.67 -11.36
N ASN A 481 8.26 2.92 -11.47
CA ASN A 481 7.96 2.07 -12.62
C ASN A 481 7.02 2.81 -13.58
N PRO A 482 7.22 2.77 -14.92
CA PRO A 482 6.33 3.45 -15.87
C PRO A 482 4.84 3.09 -15.73
N SER A 483 4.53 1.89 -15.22
CA SER A 483 3.15 1.45 -14.93
C SER A 483 2.40 2.27 -13.86
N TYR A 484 3.12 3.10 -13.09
CA TYR A 484 2.59 4.01 -12.08
C TYR A 484 1.89 5.24 -12.68
N TRP A 485 2.21 5.59 -13.94
CA TRP A 485 1.64 6.75 -14.63
C TRP A 485 0.10 6.75 -14.58
N GLY A 486 -0.49 7.88 -14.15
CA GLY A 486 -1.93 8.05 -13.97
C GLY A 486 -2.57 7.29 -12.79
N LYS A 487 -1.79 6.54 -11.99
CA LYS A 487 -2.30 5.67 -10.90
C LYS A 487 -1.69 5.95 -9.54
N LEU A 488 -0.38 6.22 -9.49
CA LEU A 488 0.36 6.51 -8.27
C LEU A 488 1.20 7.75 -8.47
N CYS A 489 1.21 8.63 -7.47
CA CYS A 489 2.20 9.69 -7.38
C CYS A 489 3.49 9.12 -6.79
N PHE A 490 4.49 8.87 -7.63
CA PHE A 490 5.81 8.39 -7.21
C PHE A 490 6.67 9.46 -6.55
N MET A 491 6.39 10.76 -6.79
CA MET A 491 7.06 11.87 -6.09
C MET A 491 6.57 12.03 -4.64
N SER A 492 5.35 11.59 -4.34
CA SER A 492 4.75 11.70 -3.00
C SER A 492 5.06 10.46 -2.18
N THR A 493 6.32 10.35 -1.76
CA THR A 493 6.88 9.25 -0.97
C THR A 493 7.70 9.82 0.21
N PRO A 494 7.74 9.17 1.39
CA PRO A 494 8.53 9.66 2.52
C PRO A 494 10.03 9.39 2.33
N ASP A 495 10.86 10.31 2.82
CA ASP A 495 12.32 10.16 2.85
C ASP A 495 12.77 8.94 3.67
N GLY A 496 13.95 8.40 3.35
CA GLY A 496 14.58 7.32 4.12
C GLY A 496 14.00 5.92 3.86
N GLU A 497 13.86 5.10 4.91
CA GLU A 497 13.60 3.66 4.79
C GLU A 497 12.34 3.33 3.96
N ASN A 498 11.28 4.15 4.04
CA ASN A 498 10.02 3.90 3.35
C ASN A 498 9.92 4.51 1.93
N CYS A 499 10.99 5.17 1.44
CA CYS A 499 11.04 5.77 0.11
C CYS A 499 10.78 4.75 -1.00
N GLY A 500 9.85 5.06 -1.90
CA GLY A 500 9.36 4.19 -2.97
C GLY A 500 8.39 3.08 -2.51
N LEU A 501 8.41 2.71 -1.23
CA LEU A 501 7.57 1.65 -0.67
C LEU A 501 6.22 2.18 -0.16
N VAL A 502 6.19 3.41 0.37
CA VAL A 502 4.96 4.13 0.71
C VAL A 502 4.73 5.19 -0.37
N LYS A 503 3.57 5.14 -1.02
CA LYS A 503 3.19 5.99 -2.16
C LYS A 503 1.78 6.53 -1.92
N ASN A 504 1.33 7.48 -2.74
CA ASN A 504 -0.05 7.97 -2.72
C ASN A 504 -0.74 7.69 -4.06
N LEU A 505 -2.04 7.37 -4.03
CA LEU A 505 -2.85 7.28 -5.24
C LEU A 505 -2.84 8.62 -5.99
N ALA A 506 -2.79 8.60 -7.32
CA ALA A 506 -2.93 9.83 -8.11
C ALA A 506 -4.37 10.37 -7.99
N VAL A 507 -4.57 11.67 -8.22
CA VAL A 507 -5.82 12.34 -7.83
C VAL A 507 -7.05 11.72 -8.52
N THR A 508 -6.93 11.39 -9.81
CA THR A 508 -7.97 10.75 -10.63
C THR A 508 -8.07 9.23 -10.49
N THR A 509 -7.29 8.60 -9.60
CA THR A 509 -7.25 7.13 -9.49
C THR A 509 -8.47 6.58 -8.75
N ILE A 510 -9.28 5.82 -9.49
CA ILE A 510 -10.32 4.94 -8.96
C ILE A 510 -9.71 3.56 -8.71
N VAL A 511 -10.06 2.94 -7.59
CA VAL A 511 -9.79 1.53 -7.31
C VAL A 511 -11.09 0.75 -7.49
N SER A 512 -11.05 -0.34 -8.26
CA SER A 512 -12.23 -1.17 -8.53
C SER A 512 -12.66 -1.98 -7.31
N SER A 513 -13.93 -1.83 -6.91
CA SER A 513 -14.68 -2.79 -6.10
C SER A 513 -14.90 -4.12 -6.85
N ARG A 514 -15.34 -5.17 -6.14
CA ARG A 514 -15.66 -6.48 -6.72
C ARG A 514 -17.05 -6.45 -7.36
N VAL A 515 -17.11 -6.15 -8.66
CA VAL A 515 -18.36 -6.25 -9.42
C VAL A 515 -18.90 -7.70 -9.41
N VAL A 516 -20.05 -7.91 -8.78
CA VAL A 516 -20.73 -9.21 -8.63
C VAL A 516 -21.64 -9.55 -9.84
N GLN A 517 -21.92 -8.58 -10.72
CA GLN A 517 -22.83 -8.78 -11.86
C GLN A 517 -22.35 -9.87 -12.84
N PRO A 518 -23.25 -10.70 -13.43
CA PRO A 518 -22.91 -11.73 -14.42
C PRO A 518 -22.44 -11.17 -15.77
N LEU A 519 -21.21 -10.65 -15.83
CA LEU A 519 -20.62 -10.07 -17.05
C LEU A 519 -20.55 -11.06 -18.24
N ILE A 520 -20.64 -12.37 -17.99
CA ILE A 520 -20.58 -13.42 -19.03
C ILE A 520 -21.71 -13.24 -20.06
N GLU A 521 -22.93 -12.88 -19.63
CA GLU A 521 -24.07 -12.70 -20.53
C GLU A 521 -23.91 -11.45 -21.39
N SER A 522 -23.45 -10.35 -20.78
CA SER A 522 -23.06 -9.11 -21.49
C SER A 522 -21.88 -9.33 -22.44
N PHE A 523 -20.97 -10.28 -22.15
CA PHE A 523 -19.89 -10.62 -23.06
C PHE A 523 -20.39 -11.45 -24.25
N VAL A 524 -21.32 -12.38 -24.03
CA VAL A 524 -21.96 -13.13 -25.12
C VAL A 524 -22.71 -12.18 -26.07
N SER A 525 -23.50 -11.22 -25.54
CA SER A 525 -24.19 -10.22 -26.37
C SER A 525 -23.24 -9.25 -27.09
N CYS A 526 -22.02 -9.07 -26.57
CA CYS A 526 -20.94 -8.32 -27.25
C CYS A 526 -20.14 -9.15 -28.28
N GLY A 527 -20.42 -10.45 -28.47
CA GLY A 527 -19.80 -11.30 -29.50
C GLY A 527 -18.78 -12.34 -29.00
N MET A 528 -18.81 -12.70 -27.70
CA MET A 528 -18.02 -13.81 -27.15
C MET A 528 -18.75 -15.16 -27.32
N SER A 529 -18.05 -16.17 -27.84
CA SER A 529 -18.47 -17.59 -27.74
C SER A 529 -17.91 -18.21 -26.46
N LYS A 530 -18.71 -18.97 -25.70
CA LYS A 530 -18.26 -19.64 -24.47
C LYS A 530 -17.28 -20.77 -24.80
N LEU A 531 -16.31 -21.05 -23.92
CA LEU A 531 -15.22 -21.99 -24.20
C LEU A 531 -15.68 -23.42 -24.53
N ASN A 532 -16.76 -23.90 -23.90
CA ASN A 532 -17.35 -25.23 -24.15
C ASN A 532 -17.82 -25.42 -25.59
N ASP A 533 -18.27 -24.33 -26.23
CA ASP A 533 -19.03 -24.35 -27.48
C ASP A 533 -18.11 -24.24 -28.73
N ILE A 534 -16.79 -24.17 -28.53
CA ILE A 534 -15.80 -23.94 -29.61
C ILE A 534 -15.05 -25.24 -29.95
N PRO A 535 -15.05 -25.70 -31.22
CA PRO A 535 -14.19 -26.79 -31.70
C PRO A 535 -12.70 -26.46 -31.55
N THR A 536 -11.90 -27.45 -31.13
CA THR A 536 -10.48 -27.25 -30.74
C THR A 536 -9.62 -26.61 -31.84
N GLU A 537 -9.91 -26.91 -33.11
CA GLU A 537 -9.23 -26.36 -34.30
C GLU A 537 -9.41 -24.84 -34.44
N HIS A 538 -10.62 -24.32 -34.16
CA HIS A 538 -10.95 -22.90 -34.32
C HIS A 538 -10.39 -22.02 -33.19
N ILE A 539 -10.15 -22.60 -32.00
CA ILE A 539 -9.63 -21.90 -30.81
C ILE A 539 -8.26 -21.24 -31.08
N GLN A 540 -7.46 -21.77 -32.01
CA GLN A 540 -6.16 -21.19 -32.34
C GLN A 540 -6.27 -19.83 -33.06
N ARG A 541 -7.33 -19.64 -33.85
CA ARG A 541 -7.55 -18.44 -34.70
C ARG A 541 -8.41 -17.36 -34.04
N MET A 542 -8.88 -17.56 -32.81
CA MET A 542 -9.75 -16.63 -32.08
C MET A 542 -9.03 -15.93 -30.90
N ASP A 543 -9.43 -14.69 -30.64
CA ASP A 543 -8.98 -13.87 -29.52
C ASP A 543 -9.57 -14.37 -28.20
N LYS A 544 -8.74 -14.55 -27.18
CA LYS A 544 -9.10 -15.26 -25.95
C LYS A 544 -9.57 -14.28 -24.88
N ILE A 545 -10.79 -14.46 -24.40
CA ILE A 545 -11.41 -13.60 -23.39
C ILE A 545 -11.22 -14.23 -22.01
N PHE A 546 -10.53 -13.49 -21.14
CA PHE A 546 -10.31 -13.86 -19.75
C PHE A 546 -11.15 -12.97 -18.83
N LEU A 547 -11.96 -13.59 -17.97
CA LEU A 547 -12.69 -12.91 -16.90
C LEU A 547 -12.10 -13.34 -15.56
N ASN A 548 -11.65 -12.39 -14.76
CA ASN A 548 -11.02 -12.64 -13.45
C ASN A 548 -9.85 -13.65 -13.46
N GLY A 549 -9.17 -13.83 -14.60
CA GLY A 549 -8.07 -14.78 -14.77
C GLY A 549 -8.47 -16.13 -15.39
N ASN A 550 -9.76 -16.44 -15.43
CA ASN A 550 -10.29 -17.66 -16.04
C ASN A 550 -10.53 -17.44 -17.52
N TRP A 551 -10.21 -18.43 -18.35
CA TRP A 551 -10.54 -18.41 -19.77
C TRP A 551 -12.02 -18.79 -19.93
N VAL A 552 -12.88 -17.80 -20.17
CA VAL A 552 -14.34 -17.98 -20.22
C VAL A 552 -14.89 -18.15 -21.63
N GLY A 553 -14.17 -17.67 -22.64
CA GLY A 553 -14.58 -17.74 -24.04
C GLY A 553 -13.55 -17.19 -25.01
N SER A 554 -13.93 -17.10 -26.28
CA SER A 554 -13.14 -16.45 -27.32
C SER A 554 -14.04 -15.65 -28.26
N CYS A 555 -13.49 -14.62 -28.90
CA CYS A 555 -14.17 -13.78 -29.89
C CYS A 555 -13.39 -13.77 -31.22
N LYS A 556 -14.06 -13.36 -32.31
CA LYS A 556 -13.43 -13.24 -33.63
C LYS A 556 -12.76 -11.88 -33.85
N ASP A 557 -13.27 -10.84 -33.20
CA ASP A 557 -12.73 -9.47 -33.21
C ASP A 557 -12.84 -8.86 -31.80
N SER A 558 -11.69 -8.62 -31.16
CA SER A 558 -11.62 -7.99 -29.85
C SER A 558 -11.84 -6.47 -29.89
N ALA A 559 -11.69 -5.79 -31.04
CA ALA A 559 -11.85 -4.34 -31.15
C ALA A 559 -13.33 -3.93 -31.06
N SER A 560 -14.21 -4.55 -31.83
CA SER A 560 -15.67 -4.34 -31.77
C SER A 560 -16.25 -4.71 -30.40
N PHE A 561 -15.75 -5.80 -29.79
CA PHE A 561 -16.14 -6.23 -28.44
C PHE A 561 -15.83 -5.15 -27.37
N VAL A 562 -14.62 -4.59 -27.38
CA VAL A 562 -14.20 -3.53 -26.44
C VAL A 562 -14.92 -2.20 -26.68
N PHE A 563 -15.30 -1.91 -27.93
CA PHE A 563 -16.07 -0.70 -28.27
C PHE A 563 -17.47 -0.68 -27.62
N ARG A 564 -18.19 -1.81 -27.66
CA ARG A 564 -19.56 -1.93 -27.11
C ARG A 564 -19.61 -1.75 -25.60
N LEU A 565 -18.72 -2.40 -24.84
CA LEU A 565 -18.61 -2.23 -23.38
C LEU A 565 -18.32 -0.77 -22.97
N ARG A 566 -17.56 -0.03 -23.78
CA ARG A 566 -17.30 1.41 -23.55
C ARG A 566 -18.54 2.27 -23.76
N CYS A 567 -19.50 1.87 -24.59
CA CYS A 567 -20.77 2.59 -24.77
C CYS A 567 -21.67 2.46 -23.54
N MET A 568 -21.72 1.28 -22.92
CA MET A 568 -22.55 1.04 -21.71
C MET A 568 -22.09 1.86 -20.48
N ARG A 569 -20.79 2.21 -20.40
CA ARG A 569 -20.25 3.13 -19.39
C ARG A 569 -20.48 4.62 -19.72
N ARG A 570 -20.93 4.94 -20.93
CA ARG A 570 -21.20 6.32 -21.40
C ARG A 570 -22.69 6.68 -21.36
N SER A 571 -23.54 5.79 -20.85
CA SER A 571 -24.99 5.96 -20.74
C SER A 571 -25.47 6.06 -19.28
N ASN A 572 -24.63 6.63 -18.38
CA ASN A 572 -24.91 6.96 -16.97
C ASN A 572 -25.74 5.92 -16.19
N LEU A 573 -25.18 4.71 -16.06
CA LEU A 573 -25.64 3.69 -15.11
C LEU A 573 -24.99 3.80 -13.71
N ILE A 574 -24.18 4.84 -13.47
CA ILE A 574 -23.50 5.20 -12.21
C ILE A 574 -23.45 6.75 -12.15
N ASP A 575 -23.51 7.35 -10.96
CA ASP A 575 -24.01 8.72 -10.74
C ASP A 575 -23.01 9.71 -10.09
N PRO A 576 -23.11 11.05 -10.37
CA PRO A 576 -22.18 12.07 -9.88
C PRO A 576 -22.73 13.22 -8.99
N GLN A 577 -22.13 13.55 -7.81
CA GLN A 577 -21.76 14.92 -7.29
C GLN A 577 -21.42 15.08 -5.77
N VAL A 578 -20.67 16.15 -5.38
CA VAL A 578 -20.16 16.54 -4.02
C VAL A 578 -19.97 18.09 -3.92
N GLU A 579 -20.12 18.74 -2.73
CA GLU A 579 -19.48 20.07 -2.42
C GLU A 579 -19.30 20.45 -0.89
N ILE A 580 -18.98 21.74 -0.55
CA ILE A 580 -18.12 22.19 0.61
C ILE A 580 -18.50 23.61 1.25
N LYS A 581 -18.79 23.78 2.58
CA LYS A 581 -18.64 25.08 3.40
C LYS A 581 -18.31 25.10 4.98
N ARG A 582 -17.29 25.90 5.39
CA ARG A 582 -16.42 26.03 6.64
C ARG A 582 -17.02 26.41 8.03
N ASP A 583 -16.38 26.05 9.18
CA ASP A 583 -16.62 26.68 10.52
C ASP A 583 -15.45 26.77 11.57
N LYS A 584 -15.72 27.35 12.76
CA LYS A 584 -15.02 28.41 13.53
C LYS A 584 -14.36 27.99 14.88
N HIS A 585 -14.26 26.70 15.19
CA HIS A 585 -14.45 26.24 16.59
C HIS A 585 -13.38 26.51 17.68
N HIS A 586 -12.22 27.12 17.40
CA HIS A 586 -11.10 27.18 18.38
C HIS A 586 -10.61 28.55 18.84
N LYS A 587 -11.06 29.69 18.27
CA LYS A 587 -10.81 31.07 18.75
C LYS A 587 -9.37 31.45 19.23
N GLU A 588 -8.32 30.74 18.82
CA GLU A 588 -6.93 31.05 19.17
C GLU A 588 -6.09 31.40 17.93
N VAL A 589 -5.43 32.56 17.97
CA VAL A 589 -4.44 32.99 16.99
C VAL A 589 -3.07 32.87 17.64
N ARG A 590 -2.13 32.16 16.99
CA ARG A 590 -0.75 32.02 17.47
C ARG A 590 0.22 32.68 16.50
N THR A 591 0.93 33.70 16.97
CA THR A 591 1.93 34.47 16.20
C THR A 591 3.21 33.66 15.92
N PRO A 592 3.97 33.98 14.86
CA PRO A 592 5.33 33.46 14.61
C PRO A 592 6.33 33.87 15.70
N CYS A 593 7.32 33.02 15.98
CA CYS A 593 8.45 33.34 16.86
C CYS A 593 9.81 32.93 16.26
N LEU A 594 10.92 33.39 16.85
CA LEU A 594 12.28 33.06 16.38
C LEU A 594 12.54 31.55 16.42
N GLY A 595 13.25 31.05 15.41
CA GLY A 595 13.51 29.62 15.26
C GLY A 595 12.35 28.80 14.67
N ASP A 596 11.19 29.42 14.41
CA ASP A 596 10.10 28.75 13.70
C ASP A 596 10.50 28.35 12.28
N LYS A 597 9.94 27.24 11.81
CA LYS A 597 10.25 26.70 10.49
C LYS A 597 9.19 27.10 9.47
N PHE A 598 9.65 27.61 8.35
CA PHE A 598 8.82 27.99 7.21
C PHE A 598 9.32 27.27 5.95
N SER A 599 8.45 27.07 4.97
CA SER A 599 8.82 26.52 3.66
C SER A 599 8.03 27.21 2.55
N SER A 600 8.66 27.47 1.41
CA SER A 600 7.90 27.73 0.19
C SER A 600 7.25 26.43 -0.32
N MET A 601 6.33 26.56 -1.27
CA MET A 601 5.72 25.43 -1.98
C MET A 601 6.74 24.57 -2.77
N HIS A 602 7.95 25.09 -3.01
CA HIS A 602 9.02 24.44 -3.81
C HIS A 602 10.06 23.72 -2.93
N GLY A 603 9.69 23.36 -1.70
CA GLY A 603 10.55 22.64 -0.76
C GLY A 603 11.63 23.50 -0.09
N GLN A 604 11.57 24.83 -0.23
CA GLN A 604 12.56 25.75 0.35
C GLN A 604 12.34 25.96 1.86
N LYS A 605 12.64 24.90 2.62
CA LYS A 605 12.60 24.87 4.09
C LYS A 605 13.68 25.80 4.66
N GLY A 606 13.26 26.73 5.50
CA GLY A 606 14.10 27.69 6.24
C GLY A 606 13.64 27.84 7.70
N VAL A 607 14.37 28.66 8.44
CA VAL A 607 14.13 28.98 9.86
C VAL A 607 14.13 30.50 10.01
N VAL A 608 13.25 31.07 10.84
CA VAL A 608 13.30 32.50 11.18
C VAL A 608 14.55 32.76 12.02
N GLY A 609 15.61 33.28 11.40
CA GLY A 609 16.88 33.58 12.07
C GLY A 609 16.91 34.95 12.75
N PHE A 610 16.11 35.90 12.28
CA PHE A 610 16.02 37.26 12.81
C PHE A 610 14.61 37.81 12.57
N LEU A 611 14.14 38.65 13.48
CA LEU A 611 12.93 39.45 13.35
C LEU A 611 13.37 40.90 13.54
N GLU A 612 12.88 41.80 12.70
CA GLU A 612 13.29 43.20 12.62
C GLU A 612 12.05 44.07 12.51
N SER A 613 12.11 45.28 13.05
CA SER A 613 11.00 46.23 12.93
C SER A 613 10.94 46.82 11.52
N GLN A 614 9.74 47.23 11.09
CA GLN A 614 9.49 47.67 9.71
C GLN A 614 10.38 48.84 9.27
N GLU A 615 10.67 49.77 10.18
CA GLU A 615 11.50 50.95 9.97
C GLU A 615 12.97 50.63 9.61
N ASN A 616 13.49 49.51 10.09
CA ASN A 616 14.88 49.09 9.85
C ASN A 616 15.05 48.27 8.56
N PHE A 617 13.94 47.85 7.94
CA PHE A 617 13.93 46.92 6.81
C PHE A 617 14.07 47.67 5.47
N PRO A 618 14.68 47.05 4.43
CA PRO A 618 14.82 47.72 3.14
C PRO A 618 13.47 47.88 2.44
N PHE A 619 13.22 49.07 1.90
CA PHE A 619 11.93 49.44 1.32
C PHE A 619 12.05 49.98 -0.12
N THR A 620 11.02 49.77 -0.94
CA THR A 620 10.98 50.33 -2.31
C THR A 620 10.62 51.83 -2.28
N HIS A 621 10.82 52.54 -3.39
CA HIS A 621 10.33 53.92 -3.55
C HIS A 621 8.80 54.05 -3.35
N LYS A 622 8.04 52.94 -3.48
CA LYS A 622 6.59 52.91 -3.21
C LYS A 622 6.25 52.68 -1.74
N GLY A 623 7.25 52.64 -0.84
CA GLY A 623 7.08 52.33 0.58
C GLY A 623 6.79 50.84 0.88
N ILE A 624 6.96 49.95 -0.11
CA ILE A 624 6.72 48.52 0.09
C ILE A 624 7.89 47.92 0.85
N VAL A 625 7.57 47.27 1.98
CA VAL A 625 8.51 46.54 2.84
C VAL A 625 8.25 45.04 2.70
N PRO A 626 9.26 44.18 2.46
CA PRO A 626 9.06 42.73 2.37
C PRO A 626 8.80 42.08 3.74
N ASP A 627 7.92 41.07 3.80
CA ASP A 627 7.64 40.33 5.05
C ASP A 627 8.74 39.32 5.42
N ILE A 628 9.41 38.75 4.41
CA ILE A 628 10.46 37.73 4.56
C ILE A 628 11.56 38.00 3.53
N VAL A 629 12.81 38.04 4.00
CA VAL A 629 14.01 38.09 3.14
C VAL A 629 14.70 36.73 3.16
N ILE A 630 15.14 36.27 1.98
CA ILE A 630 15.78 34.96 1.77
C ILE A 630 17.19 35.21 1.22
N ASN A 631 18.18 34.50 1.73
CA ASN A 631 19.55 34.59 1.23
C ASN A 631 19.63 34.09 -0.23
N PRO A 632 20.16 34.87 -1.20
CA PRO A 632 20.27 34.48 -2.61
C PRO A 632 21.00 33.15 -2.87
N HIS A 633 21.96 32.75 -2.03
CA HIS A 633 22.69 31.47 -2.17
C HIS A 633 21.77 30.23 -2.09
N ALA A 634 20.52 30.41 -1.61
CA ALA A 634 19.48 29.40 -1.61
C ALA A 634 19.07 28.87 -2.99
N PHE A 635 19.19 29.68 -4.05
CA PHE A 635 18.61 29.36 -5.36
C PHE A 635 19.55 28.59 -6.31
N PRO A 636 20.82 28.97 -6.53
CA PRO A 636 21.69 28.30 -7.51
C PRO A 636 21.93 26.83 -7.18
N THR A 637 22.15 26.53 -5.89
CA THR A 637 22.47 25.18 -5.40
C THR A 637 21.28 24.22 -5.37
N ARG A 638 20.04 24.75 -5.31
CA ARG A 638 18.81 23.96 -5.20
C ARG A 638 17.98 23.91 -6.48
N GLN A 639 18.30 24.75 -7.47
CA GLN A 639 17.65 24.78 -8.78
C GLN A 639 16.11 24.86 -8.67
N THR A 640 15.61 25.84 -7.89
CA THR A 640 14.18 26.08 -7.64
C THR A 640 13.63 27.32 -8.37
N PRO A 641 13.78 27.48 -9.70
CA PRO A 641 13.32 28.68 -10.42
C PRO A 641 11.80 28.85 -10.35
N GLY A 642 11.03 27.78 -10.12
CA GLY A 642 9.59 27.82 -9.90
C GLY A 642 9.17 28.78 -8.79
N GLN A 643 9.98 28.95 -7.73
CA GLN A 643 9.69 29.92 -6.67
C GLN A 643 9.86 31.37 -7.15
N LEU A 644 10.85 31.64 -8.00
CA LEU A 644 11.05 32.98 -8.58
C LEU A 644 9.97 33.31 -9.61
N LEU A 645 9.54 32.32 -10.40
CA LEU A 645 8.45 32.46 -11.37
C LEU A 645 7.09 32.66 -10.67
N GLU A 646 6.82 31.95 -9.56
CA GLU A 646 5.65 32.18 -8.71
C GLU A 646 5.63 33.62 -8.19
N ALA A 647 6.75 34.10 -7.63
CA ALA A 647 6.89 35.46 -7.11
C ALA A 647 6.69 36.54 -8.19
N ALA A 648 7.27 36.33 -9.38
CA ALA A 648 7.16 37.24 -10.52
C ALA A 648 5.72 37.29 -11.08
N LEU A 649 5.08 36.13 -11.22
CA LEU A 649 3.68 36.02 -11.63
C LEU A 649 2.74 36.66 -10.59
N GLY A 650 2.95 36.36 -9.30
CA GLY A 650 2.19 36.93 -8.18
C GLY A 650 2.28 38.45 -8.12
N LYS A 651 3.46 39.02 -8.37
CA LYS A 651 3.67 40.48 -8.48
C LYS A 651 2.86 41.08 -9.63
N GLY A 652 2.91 40.46 -10.81
CA GLY A 652 2.11 40.88 -11.95
C GLY A 652 0.60 40.75 -11.73
N ILE A 653 0.14 39.75 -10.96
CA ILE A 653 -1.26 39.60 -10.54
C ILE A 653 -1.67 40.75 -9.62
N ALA A 654 -0.88 41.01 -8.57
CA ALA A 654 -1.17 42.04 -7.58
C ALA A 654 -1.35 43.44 -8.20
N CYS A 655 -0.56 43.79 -9.23
CA CYS A 655 -0.67 45.07 -9.92
C CYS A 655 -1.90 45.19 -10.85
N LYS A 656 -2.51 44.08 -11.29
CA LYS A 656 -3.62 44.09 -12.27
C LYS A 656 -4.95 43.53 -11.73
N GLY A 657 -4.96 42.97 -10.53
CA GLY A 657 -6.16 42.33 -9.94
C GLY A 657 -6.67 41.10 -10.71
N THR A 658 -5.89 40.54 -11.63
CA THR A 658 -6.33 39.44 -12.51
C THR A 658 -5.94 38.08 -11.94
N MET A 659 -6.92 37.21 -11.67
CA MET A 659 -6.66 35.84 -11.26
C MET A 659 -5.93 35.08 -12.37
N ARG A 660 -4.77 34.49 -12.06
CA ARG A 660 -4.03 33.59 -12.94
C ARG A 660 -3.72 32.29 -12.20
N TYR A 661 -3.59 31.20 -12.95
CA TYR A 661 -3.40 29.86 -12.41
C TYR A 661 -1.98 29.35 -12.73
N ALA A 662 -1.24 28.91 -11.72
CA ALA A 662 0.03 28.21 -11.87
C ALA A 662 -0.18 26.71 -12.17
N THR A 663 -1.10 26.39 -13.09
CA THR A 663 -1.43 25.00 -13.43
C THR A 663 -0.29 24.36 -14.20
N PRO A 664 0.21 23.17 -13.82
CA PRO A 664 1.28 22.48 -14.53
C PRO A 664 0.94 22.26 -16.02
N PHE A 665 1.95 22.38 -16.88
CA PHE A 665 1.85 22.19 -18.34
C PHE A 665 0.91 23.16 -19.07
N THR A 666 0.74 24.39 -18.57
CA THR A 666 0.01 25.46 -19.26
C THR A 666 0.94 26.42 -20.03
N THR A 667 0.35 27.25 -20.88
CA THR A 667 1.01 28.09 -21.91
C THR A 667 1.75 29.33 -21.40
N ALA A 668 1.74 29.62 -20.09
CA ALA A 668 2.37 30.82 -19.55
C ALA A 668 3.91 30.71 -19.55
N SER A 669 4.55 31.19 -20.63
CA SER A 669 6.02 31.26 -20.73
C SER A 669 6.62 32.31 -19.78
N VAL A 670 7.93 32.21 -19.55
CA VAL A 670 8.70 33.21 -18.77
C VAL A 670 8.56 34.60 -19.39
N ASP A 671 8.52 34.69 -20.73
CA ASP A 671 8.37 35.95 -21.46
C ASP A 671 7.01 36.60 -21.20
N VAL A 672 5.93 35.82 -21.12
CA VAL A 672 4.59 36.32 -20.78
C VAL A 672 4.56 36.91 -19.37
N ILE A 673 5.32 36.34 -18.42
CA ILE A 673 5.46 36.86 -17.05
C ILE A 673 6.31 38.14 -17.05
N ALA A 674 7.45 38.12 -17.76
CA ALA A 674 8.36 39.26 -17.85
C ALA A 674 7.72 40.49 -18.52
N GLU A 675 6.96 40.26 -19.59
CA GLU A 675 6.20 41.27 -20.31
C GLU A 675 5.00 41.77 -19.48
N GLN A 676 4.35 40.92 -18.67
CA GLN A 676 3.33 41.35 -17.72
C GLN A 676 3.91 42.33 -16.68
N LEU A 677 5.11 42.07 -16.15
CA LEU A 677 5.80 42.95 -15.22
C LEU A 677 6.22 44.26 -15.88
N HIS A 678 6.75 44.19 -17.10
CA HIS A 678 7.17 45.36 -17.87
C HIS A 678 6.00 46.31 -18.16
N ARG A 679 4.84 45.76 -18.60
CA ARG A 679 3.59 46.52 -18.77
C ARG A 679 3.00 47.06 -17.46
N ALA A 680 3.48 46.62 -16.30
CA ALA A 680 3.13 47.16 -14.99
C ALA A 680 4.14 48.20 -14.47
N GLY A 681 5.10 48.62 -15.30
CA GLY A 681 6.13 49.62 -14.96
C GLY A 681 7.31 49.08 -14.15
N TYR A 682 7.49 47.75 -14.09
CA TYR A 682 8.62 47.11 -13.42
C TYR A 682 9.70 46.70 -14.43
N SER A 683 10.89 46.34 -13.93
CA SER A 683 11.87 45.61 -14.73
C SER A 683 11.26 44.30 -15.25
N ARG A 684 11.61 43.87 -16.46
CA ARG A 684 11.22 42.58 -17.06
C ARG A 684 11.52 41.41 -16.12
N TRP A 685 12.63 41.49 -15.37
CA TRP A 685 13.07 40.47 -14.43
C TRP A 685 12.57 40.68 -12.99
N GLY A 686 11.66 41.63 -12.77
CA GLY A 686 11.05 41.92 -11.47
C GLY A 686 11.96 42.57 -10.42
N ALA A 687 13.24 42.81 -10.75
CA ALA A 687 14.21 43.46 -9.87
C ALA A 687 13.96 44.98 -9.74
N GLU A 688 14.16 45.53 -8.54
CA GLU A 688 13.88 46.92 -8.19
C GLU A 688 15.03 47.58 -7.40
N ASN A 689 15.03 48.91 -7.39
CA ASN A 689 15.85 49.69 -6.45
C ASN A 689 15.16 49.74 -5.09
N VAL A 690 15.94 49.53 -4.03
CA VAL A 690 15.49 49.65 -2.63
C VAL A 690 16.40 50.59 -1.85
N LEU A 691 15.82 51.22 -0.83
CA LEU A 691 16.47 52.08 0.13
C LEU A 691 16.73 51.27 1.42
N SER A 692 17.86 51.51 2.07
CA SER A 692 18.20 50.96 3.38
C SER A 692 17.33 51.62 4.46
N GLY A 693 16.55 50.85 5.22
CA GLY A 693 15.76 51.38 6.34
C GLY A 693 16.61 52.06 7.42
N ARG A 694 17.85 51.58 7.62
CA ARG A 694 18.77 52.09 8.66
C ARG A 694 19.54 53.36 8.28
N THR A 695 19.82 53.57 6.99
CA THR A 695 20.66 54.71 6.53
C THR A 695 19.92 55.67 5.58
N GLY A 696 18.76 55.28 5.06
CA GLY A 696 18.05 56.02 4.00
C GLY A 696 18.72 55.96 2.62
N GLU A 697 19.92 55.37 2.51
CA GLU A 697 20.69 55.32 1.28
C GLU A 697 20.19 54.23 0.31
N ARG A 698 20.38 54.46 -0.98
CA ARG A 698 20.05 53.48 -2.03
C ARG A 698 21.04 52.33 -2.02
N MET A 699 20.54 51.09 -1.98
CA MET A 699 21.38 49.90 -2.09
C MET A 699 22.01 49.82 -3.49
N GLN A 700 23.28 49.41 -3.56
CA GLN A 700 24.03 49.30 -4.82
C GLN A 700 23.45 48.23 -5.77
N SER A 701 22.97 47.13 -5.21
CA SER A 701 22.39 46.01 -5.96
C SER A 701 20.87 46.13 -6.10
N LEU A 702 20.34 45.75 -7.26
CA LEU A 702 18.91 45.57 -7.46
C LEU A 702 18.42 44.36 -6.66
N VAL A 703 17.24 44.48 -6.03
CA VAL A 703 16.62 43.42 -5.24
C VAL A 703 15.39 42.89 -5.97
N PHE A 704 15.31 41.56 -6.14
CA PHE A 704 14.10 40.91 -6.58
C PHE A 704 13.11 40.78 -5.42
N MET A 705 11.92 41.34 -5.58
CA MET A 705 10.85 41.34 -4.59
C MET A 705 9.55 40.90 -5.25
N GLY A 706 8.78 39.99 -4.64
CA GLY A 706 7.47 39.56 -5.15
C GLY A 706 6.72 38.69 -4.13
N PRO A 707 5.37 38.72 -4.13
CA PRO A 707 4.56 37.96 -3.20
C PRO A 707 4.64 36.45 -3.52
N THR A 708 4.94 35.64 -2.51
CA THR A 708 5.14 34.18 -2.62
C THR A 708 4.42 33.49 -1.48
N PHE A 709 3.80 32.32 -1.69
CA PHE A 709 3.13 31.62 -0.60
C PHE A 709 4.12 30.83 0.27
N TYR A 710 4.15 31.14 1.56
CA TYR A 710 4.97 30.46 2.56
C TYR A 710 4.12 29.69 3.59
N GLN A 711 4.47 28.43 3.81
CA GLN A 711 3.87 27.55 4.81
C GLN A 711 4.65 27.60 6.12
N ARG A 712 3.99 27.92 7.23
CA ARG A 712 4.52 27.67 8.58
C ARG A 712 4.45 26.16 8.87
N LEU A 713 5.55 25.56 9.29
CA LEU A 713 5.64 24.12 9.57
C LEU A 713 5.35 23.85 11.04
N ILE A 714 4.71 22.70 11.33
CA ILE A 714 4.24 22.27 12.67
C ILE A 714 5.34 22.01 13.72
N HIS A 715 6.60 22.33 13.44
CA HIS A 715 7.74 22.02 14.28
C HIS A 715 8.37 23.31 14.81
N MET A 716 7.76 23.81 15.89
CA MET A 716 8.13 25.04 16.58
C MET A 716 9.52 24.93 17.22
N SER A 717 10.20 26.07 17.39
CA SER A 717 11.47 26.16 18.11
C SER A 717 11.30 25.88 19.61
N GLU A 718 10.34 26.57 20.23
CA GLU A 718 9.97 26.46 21.66
C GLU A 718 9.73 25.00 22.07
N ASP A 719 8.98 24.27 21.26
CA ASP A 719 8.77 22.83 21.44
C ASP A 719 10.12 22.10 21.51
N LYS A 720 11.06 22.38 20.62
CA LYS A 720 12.27 21.57 20.43
C LYS A 720 13.38 21.83 21.43
N VAL A 721 13.32 22.90 22.24
CA VAL A 721 14.29 23.15 23.29
C VAL A 721 14.33 21.97 24.26
N LYS A 722 15.54 21.46 24.52
CA LYS A 722 15.81 20.39 25.48
C LYS A 722 17.09 20.72 26.24
N PHE A 723 16.97 20.84 27.56
CA PHE A 723 18.09 20.94 28.48
C PHE A 723 17.85 19.98 29.64
N ARG A 724 18.93 19.58 30.32
CA ARG A 724 18.90 18.81 31.56
C ARG A 724 20.14 19.17 32.37
N ASN A 725 19.95 19.44 33.65
CA ASN A 725 21.04 19.51 34.63
C ASN A 725 20.96 18.23 35.48
N THR A 726 19.91 18.10 36.28
CA THR A 726 19.47 16.85 36.92
C THR A 726 18.05 16.48 36.45
N GLY A 727 17.55 15.30 36.83
CA GLY A 727 16.18 14.89 36.48
C GLY A 727 15.92 13.39 36.65
N PRO A 728 14.73 12.90 36.28
CA PRO A 728 14.36 11.51 36.48
C PRO A 728 15.26 10.55 35.69
N VAL A 729 15.50 9.39 36.30
CA VAL A 729 16.26 8.27 35.75
C VAL A 729 15.36 7.05 35.61
N HIS A 730 15.71 6.12 34.72
CA HIS A 730 14.95 4.90 34.50
C HIS A 730 15.15 3.94 35.68
N PRO A 731 14.09 3.39 36.32
CA PRO A 731 14.23 2.61 37.55
C PRO A 731 15.16 1.40 37.45
N LEU A 732 15.17 0.70 36.30
CA LEU A 732 15.99 -0.50 36.09
C LEU A 732 17.47 -0.18 35.90
N THR A 733 17.81 0.82 35.08
CA THR A 733 19.19 1.09 34.62
C THR A 733 19.84 2.28 35.33
N ARG A 734 19.06 3.06 36.10
CA ARG A 734 19.43 4.33 36.75
C ARG A 734 20.03 5.41 35.83
N GLN A 735 19.98 5.20 34.51
CA GLN A 735 20.38 6.19 33.51
C GLN A 735 19.26 7.20 33.22
N PRO A 736 19.56 8.42 32.74
CA PRO A 736 18.57 9.43 32.36
C PRO A 736 17.49 8.90 31.41
N VAL A 737 16.21 9.23 31.68
CA VAL A 737 15.10 8.85 30.77
C VAL A 737 15.22 9.55 29.41
N ALA A 738 14.69 8.96 28.33
CA ALA A 738 14.82 9.54 26.98
C ALA A 738 13.84 10.71 26.70
N ASP A 739 12.66 10.70 27.34
CA ASP A 739 11.53 11.59 27.01
C ASP A 739 11.80 13.06 27.33
N ARG A 740 11.73 13.92 26.31
CA ARG A 740 11.88 15.39 26.44
C ARG A 740 10.84 15.98 27.40
N LYS A 741 9.58 15.50 27.37
CA LYS A 741 8.50 16.02 28.22
C LYS A 741 8.67 15.65 29.70
N ARG A 742 9.61 14.75 30.02
CA ARG A 742 9.97 14.33 31.39
C ARG A 742 11.39 14.79 31.77
N PHE A 743 11.91 15.87 31.18
CA PHE A 743 13.26 16.39 31.44
C PHE A 743 14.36 15.32 31.25
N GLY A 744 14.18 14.50 30.21
CA GLY A 744 15.06 13.39 29.88
C GLY A 744 16.47 13.81 29.41
N GLY A 745 17.43 12.90 29.52
CA GLY A 745 18.82 13.13 29.13
C GLY A 745 19.04 13.25 27.62
N VAL A 746 20.10 13.95 27.23
CA VAL A 746 20.61 13.93 25.85
C VAL A 746 21.39 12.63 25.64
N LYS A 747 21.27 12.01 24.47
CA LYS A 747 22.00 10.78 24.16
C LYS A 747 23.44 11.15 23.82
N PHE A 748 24.39 10.69 24.63
CA PHE A 748 25.80 10.56 24.25
C PHE A 748 25.97 9.14 23.67
N GLY A 749 26.37 9.04 22.40
CA GLY A 749 26.47 7.78 21.68
C GLY A 749 27.91 7.32 21.48
N GLU A 750 28.05 6.24 20.72
CA GLU A 750 29.33 5.67 20.35
C GLU A 750 30.17 6.62 19.48
N MET A 751 29.55 7.32 18.53
CA MET A 751 30.26 8.25 17.67
C MET A 751 30.80 9.46 18.47
N GLU A 752 30.03 9.96 19.43
CA GLU A 752 30.45 11.05 20.31
C GLU A 752 31.58 10.61 21.27
N ARG A 753 31.55 9.36 21.77
CA ARG A 753 32.67 8.74 22.51
C ARG A 753 33.94 8.75 21.66
N ASP A 754 33.85 8.27 20.42
CA ASP A 754 35.01 8.08 19.55
C ASP A 754 35.65 9.42 19.15
N CYS A 755 34.85 10.49 18.99
CA CYS A 755 35.37 11.84 18.83
C CYS A 755 36.18 12.32 20.05
N LEU A 756 35.71 12.10 21.29
CA LEU A 756 36.47 12.48 22.49
C LEU A 756 37.75 11.65 22.67
N LEU A 757 37.72 10.36 22.28
CA LEU A 757 38.91 9.50 22.25
C LEU A 757 39.94 10.01 21.24
N ALA A 758 39.52 10.40 20.03
CA ALA A 758 40.40 10.99 19.02
C ALA A 758 41.05 12.32 19.47
N HIS A 759 40.37 13.09 20.32
CA HIS A 759 40.92 14.29 20.97
C HIS A 759 41.75 13.99 22.24
N GLY A 760 41.93 12.72 22.64
CA GLY A 760 42.63 12.36 23.88
C GLY A 760 41.94 12.86 25.16
N SER A 761 40.68 13.27 25.10
CA SER A 761 39.96 13.97 26.17
C SER A 761 39.38 13.01 27.22
N ALA A 762 40.25 12.21 27.84
CA ALA A 762 39.88 11.14 28.75
C ALA A 762 39.08 11.62 29.98
N ALA A 763 39.39 12.80 30.54
CA ALA A 763 38.68 13.37 31.67
C ALA A 763 37.21 13.69 31.34
N ASN A 764 36.96 14.37 30.21
CA ASN A 764 35.61 14.65 29.72
C ASN A 764 34.85 13.37 29.40
N LEU A 765 35.53 12.35 28.85
CA LEU A 765 34.90 11.07 28.56
C LEU A 765 34.46 10.34 29.83
N HIS A 766 35.31 10.33 30.86
CA HIS A 766 34.98 9.80 32.19
C HIS A 766 33.83 10.59 32.83
N GLU A 767 33.83 11.92 32.74
CA GLU A 767 32.74 12.75 33.24
C GLU A 767 31.40 12.42 32.57
N HIS A 768 31.35 12.37 31.24
CA HIS A 768 30.11 12.12 30.48
C HIS A 768 29.59 10.68 30.59
N LEU A 769 30.47 9.66 30.49
CA LEU A 769 30.05 8.27 30.54
C LEU A 769 29.78 7.75 31.95
N PHE A 770 30.39 8.34 32.98
CA PHE A 770 30.31 7.82 34.34
C PHE A 770 29.70 8.82 35.33
N MET A 771 30.33 9.98 35.56
CA MET A 771 29.91 10.91 36.62
C MET A 771 28.52 11.50 36.39
N LEU A 772 28.21 11.90 35.16
CA LEU A 772 26.95 12.55 34.78
C LEU A 772 25.84 11.58 34.33
N SER A 773 26.16 10.29 34.16
CA SER A 773 25.25 9.27 33.63
C SER A 773 24.62 8.43 34.74
N ASP A 774 25.40 7.49 35.29
CA ASP A 774 24.92 6.42 36.17
C ASP A 774 25.96 6.02 37.22
N PHE A 775 26.61 7.01 37.83
CA PHE A 775 27.52 6.83 38.96
C PHE A 775 26.92 5.90 40.03
N SER A 776 27.67 4.87 40.39
CA SER A 776 27.29 3.88 41.41
C SER A 776 28.54 3.35 42.12
N GLN A 777 28.32 2.69 43.26
CA GLN A 777 29.37 2.04 44.03
C GLN A 777 29.13 0.54 44.14
N MET A 778 30.22 -0.22 44.14
CA MET A 778 30.26 -1.66 44.42
C MET A 778 31.28 -1.93 45.53
N HIS A 779 31.00 -2.97 46.31
CA HIS A 779 31.81 -3.41 47.44
C HIS A 779 32.40 -4.76 47.07
N ILE A 780 33.73 -4.86 47.03
CA ILE A 780 34.46 -6.09 46.68
C ILE A 780 35.21 -6.58 47.90
N CYS A 781 35.08 -7.87 48.23
CA CYS A 781 35.89 -8.51 49.24
C CYS A 781 37.26 -8.90 48.66
N GLN A 782 38.35 -8.43 49.25
CA GLN A 782 39.72 -8.73 48.77
C GLN A 782 40.09 -10.21 48.91
N THR A 783 39.50 -10.92 49.87
CA THR A 783 39.83 -12.34 50.13
C THR A 783 39.16 -13.31 49.14
N CYS A 784 38.03 -12.94 48.55
CA CYS A 784 37.32 -13.79 47.58
C CYS A 784 37.11 -13.16 46.20
N GLU A 785 37.62 -11.93 46.00
CA GLU A 785 37.57 -11.13 44.75
C GLU A 785 36.14 -10.90 44.23
N ARG A 786 35.13 -11.00 45.10
CA ARG A 786 33.70 -10.97 44.73
C ARG A 786 32.96 -9.83 45.40
N VAL A 787 31.82 -9.48 44.81
CA VAL A 787 30.93 -8.47 45.35
C VAL A 787 30.31 -8.94 46.67
N ALA A 788 30.52 -8.20 47.75
CA ALA A 788 30.11 -8.57 49.11
C ALA A 788 29.58 -7.37 49.88
N ASN A 789 28.46 -7.54 50.59
CA ASN A 789 27.85 -6.46 51.40
C ASN A 789 28.44 -6.38 52.83
N SER A 790 29.03 -7.48 53.33
CA SER A 790 29.59 -7.56 54.69
C SER A 790 30.72 -8.58 54.73
N SER A 791 31.93 -8.11 55.02
CA SER A 791 33.18 -8.87 55.16
C SER A 791 34.21 -7.93 55.82
N GLU A 792 35.25 -8.49 56.45
CA GLU A 792 36.27 -7.71 57.17
C GLU A 792 37.19 -6.92 56.20
N ASN A 793 37.44 -7.45 55.00
CA ASN A 793 38.33 -6.85 54.00
C ASN A 793 37.55 -6.40 52.75
N ILE A 794 36.85 -5.26 52.82
CA ILE A 794 36.06 -4.70 51.70
C ILE A 794 36.73 -3.44 51.11
N VAL A 795 36.96 -3.46 49.79
CA VAL A 795 37.28 -2.27 48.97
C VAL A 795 35.99 -1.71 48.36
N ARG A 796 35.90 -0.37 48.29
CA ARG A 796 34.81 0.34 47.61
C ARG A 796 35.29 0.80 46.23
N ILE A 797 34.65 0.32 45.17
CA ILE A 797 34.93 0.79 43.81
C ILE A 797 33.78 1.62 43.24
N ASN A 798 34.14 2.67 42.51
CA ASN A 798 33.24 3.54 41.77
C ASN A 798 33.07 2.95 40.36
N VAL A 799 31.84 2.60 39.96
CA VAL A 799 31.54 1.94 38.67
C VAL A 799 30.17 2.33 38.13
N PRO A 800 29.98 2.38 36.78
CA PRO A 800 28.67 2.64 36.20
C PRO A 800 27.64 1.63 36.70
N TYR A 801 26.43 2.08 37.00
CA TYR A 801 25.35 1.19 37.42
C TYR A 801 25.01 0.15 36.35
N GLY A 802 25.17 0.49 35.06
CA GLY A 802 25.08 -0.49 33.97
C GLY A 802 26.08 -1.65 34.10
N ALA A 803 27.31 -1.40 34.56
CA ALA A 803 28.30 -2.44 34.82
C ALA A 803 27.95 -3.28 36.06
N LYS A 804 27.40 -2.64 37.11
CA LYS A 804 26.85 -3.33 38.29
C LYS A 804 25.70 -4.27 37.94
N LEU A 805 24.80 -3.83 37.06
CA LEU A 805 23.69 -4.64 36.56
C LEU A 805 24.21 -5.81 35.71
N LEU A 806 25.18 -5.58 34.81
CA LEU A 806 25.81 -6.63 34.02
C LEU A 806 26.45 -7.72 34.89
N TYR A 807 27.14 -7.35 35.98
CA TYR A 807 27.66 -8.34 36.94
C TYR A 807 26.53 -9.18 37.56
N GLN A 808 25.41 -8.57 37.94
CA GLN A 808 24.27 -9.27 38.54
C GLN A 808 23.60 -10.24 37.56
N GLU A 809 23.47 -9.86 36.29
CA GLU A 809 22.95 -10.72 35.22
C GLU A 809 23.91 -11.88 34.88
N LEU A 810 25.23 -11.62 34.84
CA LEU A 810 26.21 -12.70 34.65
C LEU A 810 26.17 -13.69 35.83
N PHE A 811 26.09 -13.18 37.06
CA PHE A 811 26.00 -14.01 38.26
C PHE A 811 24.71 -14.84 38.30
N SER A 812 23.57 -14.30 37.83
CA SER A 812 22.30 -15.05 37.74
C SER A 812 22.37 -16.21 36.74
N MET A 813 23.19 -16.08 35.69
CA MET A 813 23.52 -17.16 34.74
C MET A 813 24.61 -18.12 35.24
N GLY A 814 25.08 -17.99 36.48
CA GLY A 814 26.14 -18.82 37.07
C GLY A 814 27.57 -18.39 36.69
N ILE A 815 27.75 -17.27 36.00
CA ILE A 815 29.05 -16.72 35.60
C ILE A 815 29.53 -15.75 36.70
N CYS A 816 30.42 -16.21 37.56
CA CYS A 816 31.00 -15.37 38.61
C CYS A 816 32.23 -14.61 38.08
N LEU A 817 32.15 -13.29 37.98
CA LEU A 817 33.33 -12.45 37.78
C LEU A 817 34.12 -12.34 39.09
N LYS A 818 35.45 -12.31 38.96
CA LYS A 818 36.41 -11.96 40.01
C LYS A 818 36.99 -10.58 39.69
N PHE A 819 37.21 -9.77 40.70
CA PHE A 819 37.79 -8.44 40.60
C PHE A 819 39.05 -8.39 41.45
N ASP A 820 40.19 -8.25 40.79
CA ASP A 820 41.44 -7.88 41.45
C ASP A 820 41.41 -6.36 41.74
N THR A 821 41.87 -5.96 42.92
CA THR A 821 41.77 -4.57 43.38
C THR A 821 42.99 -4.15 44.19
N GLU A 822 43.84 -3.33 43.59
CA GLU A 822 44.91 -2.62 44.27
C GLU A 822 44.40 -1.26 44.77
N VAL A 823 44.96 -0.77 45.88
CA VAL A 823 44.68 0.57 46.39
C VAL A 823 45.69 1.53 45.76
N CYS A 824 45.23 2.35 44.81
CA CYS A 824 46.02 3.41 44.19
C CYS A 824 46.23 4.61 45.12
#